data_AF-A0A1G7J8V9-F1
#
_entry.id   AF-A0A1G7J8V9-F1
#
_cell.length_a   1.000
_cell.length_b   1.000
_cell.length_c   1.000
_cell.angle_alpha   90.00
_cell.angle_beta   90.00
_cell.angle_gamma   90.00
#
_symmetry.space_group_name_H-M   'P 1'
#
loop_
_entity.id
_entity.type
_entity.pdbx_description
1 polymer ?
#
loop_
_entity_poly.entity_id
_entity_poly.type
_entity_poly.pdbx_seq_one_letter_code
_entity_poly.pdbx_strand_id
1 'polypeptide(L)'
;MKNIYYFFLISLTAVSCAVQKADYGKNVKNFEKNSTIKDSIIHTFYLVGDAGNLDQDNAFHNMNILKDSLSKASENSTIIFLGDNIYPDGMPKKEDKERGLAEKKMDNQISLSNQFKGKTIFIPGNHDWYNNGIKGLKREEDYVTEKFGDKNTFAPRNGCPIETRKINKKLTLILVDTEWVLADWNKNPNINEKCDIKTREDFYTEFEDQLNKNQNKTIVVATHHPLITQGSHGGYYSWEKQIFPFENKFPLPVLGSIINLTRATGGITHQDISNQNYKNLSDRLKTLIGGRKNVVVVSGHDHNLQYIEQGDIRQIISGAGSKTESAKAVKENDFSFGKNGYAELKISKSGNAEVSFYNLDPDKSELLFRKTVLGNEEKASKDYPKNFSEYTKASIYDSSMTKKSKLYEFLWGKHYRDYYSKKIGVKNLALDTLFGGVKTDRAGGGHQTKSLRLETKAGNEYVIRALKKSGVRFLQAVAFKNQYVVDDFDGSYADKFLLDFYTTSHPYTPLAIGEMSDKLGIRHTTPELFYIPKQKTLKNFNDNFGDELYYLEDRPMETEENPNKVIGTDEVIMNLAKDEKYKMDEKSWIKARLFDMLIGDWDRHHDQWKFEEKKENGNVIYSPIPKDRDQAFSKYDGLILSLVMKIPDLRHMQGFDEKIRDVKWFNREPYPLDLAFTKNSGEKDWLDVADFIQSNLTENDIRKAFENLPKETQDKVSEDLIQKLLIRKDDLKKYASEYVKFLERKVMLTGTDKKDKIVVTRLPNNETEVKIYRLKKSSEELESSKIYSGKETKEIWIYALSDDDEFVVEGQSKSSIKVRLLGGLDEDKYIVSNAKNLKIYDYKSKKNNFENKGNASVTLTDDYDVNQYNYKKPKYNSTLVMPNLGFNPDDALSFGVVGTYIVNNFVQNPFSQKHQIKANYFTGTKGYELAYQGIFPQLTGGWFYGFDARVTSSHYIRNFYGIGNETVNLNEEFGNRFTNVRAKEFAFSPSINWNKNASTFSAKLKYEVLKIDKTADRYISLPNVVNDDVFQSKQFGGADVSFNYENYDNKANPKLGMKFDIKAVYNMNLENTDKQYTSFETGLGFLHYLTTNKRLVWSSYAKAKWLFGNGYEFYQMSTLGGNNDLRGFRFNRFYGKNSFFQTTDLKYEVGKIKNSILPLSYGFFGGFDLGRVWNPNESSNKWHNSYGGGFWLNAVDAISLNASYFNSSDGGRLVIGIGGTF
;
A
#
# COMPACT_ATOMS: atom_id res chain seq x y z
N MET A 1 -18.01 44.82 -13.51
CA MET A 1 -17.11 44.02 -12.64
C MET A 1 -17.66 43.79 -11.23
N LYS A 2 -18.20 44.79 -10.51
CA LYS A 2 -18.78 44.61 -9.15
C LYS A 2 -19.87 43.52 -9.06
N ASN A 3 -20.82 43.47 -9.99
CA ASN A 3 -21.93 42.50 -9.94
C ASN A 3 -21.50 41.04 -10.21
N ILE A 4 -20.43 40.83 -11.00
CA ILE A 4 -19.84 39.50 -11.21
C ILE A 4 -19.08 39.05 -9.96
N TYR A 5 -18.43 39.97 -9.25
CA TYR A 5 -17.74 39.71 -7.99
C TYR A 5 -18.69 39.24 -6.87
N TYR A 6 -19.86 39.89 -6.75
CA TYR A 6 -20.89 39.46 -5.80
C TYR A 6 -21.53 38.13 -6.19
N PHE A 7 -21.78 37.88 -7.48
CA PHE A 7 -22.29 36.59 -7.95
C PHE A 7 -21.27 35.45 -7.74
N PHE A 8 -19.97 35.74 -7.84
CA PHE A 8 -18.88 34.79 -7.58
C PHE A 8 -18.68 34.51 -6.09
N LEU A 9 -18.82 35.52 -5.22
CA LEU A 9 -18.79 35.31 -3.75
C LEU A 9 -20.02 34.54 -3.24
N ILE A 10 -21.19 34.78 -3.83
CA ILE A 10 -22.44 34.08 -3.47
C ILE A 10 -22.43 32.64 -4.01
N SER A 11 -21.86 32.39 -5.19
CA SER A 11 -21.74 31.02 -5.72
C SER A 11 -20.69 30.17 -5.01
N LEU A 12 -19.60 30.78 -4.51
CA LEU A 12 -18.60 30.11 -3.66
C LEU A 12 -19.15 29.67 -2.30
N THR A 13 -20.22 30.31 -1.81
CA THR A 13 -20.81 30.04 -0.50
C THR A 13 -22.03 29.11 -0.55
N ALA A 14 -22.65 28.91 -1.72
CA ALA A 14 -23.92 28.21 -1.84
C ALA A 14 -23.86 26.66 -2.00
N VAL A 15 -22.68 26.05 -2.15
CA VAL A 15 -22.59 24.62 -2.57
C VAL A 15 -22.21 23.64 -1.44
N SER A 16 -21.77 24.10 -0.25
CA SER A 16 -21.19 23.21 0.78
C SER A 16 -21.63 23.43 2.23
N CYS A 17 -22.74 24.11 2.50
CA CYS A 17 -23.14 24.33 3.90
C CYS A 17 -23.62 23.04 4.57
N ALA A 18 -22.84 22.54 5.53
CA ALA A 18 -23.28 21.56 6.51
C ALA A 18 -24.24 22.22 7.52
N VAL A 19 -25.18 21.45 8.06
CA VAL A 19 -26.22 21.92 8.99
C VAL A 19 -26.29 21.06 10.26
N GLN A 20 -26.87 21.61 11.33
CA GLN A 20 -27.13 20.84 12.57
C GLN A 20 -28.47 20.10 12.55
N LYS A 21 -29.44 20.57 11.76
CA LYS A 21 -30.75 19.90 11.64
C LYS A 21 -30.62 18.62 10.82
N ALA A 22 -31.65 17.77 10.90
CA ALA A 22 -31.70 16.55 10.09
C ALA A 22 -31.73 16.92 8.60
N ASP A 23 -30.82 16.32 7.84
CA ASP A 23 -30.68 16.49 6.39
C ASP A 23 -30.77 15.12 5.72
N TYR A 24 -31.41 15.07 4.56
CA TYR A 24 -31.82 13.84 3.90
C TYR A 24 -31.50 13.86 2.41
N GLY A 25 -30.93 12.76 1.94
CA GLY A 25 -30.85 12.46 0.53
C GLY A 25 -32.23 12.38 -0.12
N LYS A 26 -32.28 12.68 -1.42
CA LYS A 26 -33.53 12.76 -2.19
C LYS A 26 -34.44 11.52 -2.07
N ASN A 27 -33.87 10.33 -1.99
CA ASN A 27 -34.61 9.06 -1.96
C ASN A 27 -35.06 8.64 -0.55
N VAL A 28 -34.60 9.34 0.49
CA VAL A 28 -34.80 8.92 1.90
C VAL A 28 -35.49 9.99 2.76
N LYS A 29 -35.93 11.10 2.15
CA LYS A 29 -36.65 12.18 2.84
C LYS A 29 -37.96 11.72 3.50
N ASN A 30 -38.66 10.78 2.88
CA ASN A 30 -39.88 10.16 3.40
C ASN A 30 -39.61 8.72 3.82
N PHE A 31 -38.68 8.51 4.75
CA PHE A 31 -38.30 7.17 5.20
C PHE A 31 -39.44 6.46 5.95
N GLU A 32 -39.41 5.13 5.94
CA GLU A 32 -40.38 4.29 6.64
C GLU A 32 -40.20 4.40 8.16
N LYS A 33 -41.24 4.86 8.87
CA LYS A 33 -41.21 4.99 10.34
C LYS A 33 -41.39 3.67 11.07
N ASN A 34 -42.02 2.69 10.42
CA ASN A 34 -42.18 1.33 10.93
C ASN A 34 -41.05 0.45 10.43
N SER A 35 -40.69 -0.59 11.19
CA SER A 35 -39.63 -1.51 10.77
C SER A 35 -40.09 -2.29 9.54
N THR A 36 -39.23 -2.40 8.54
CA THR A 36 -39.51 -3.20 7.34
C THR A 36 -39.07 -4.65 7.50
N ILE A 37 -38.29 -4.94 8.55
CA ILE A 37 -37.90 -6.30 8.92
C ILE A 37 -39.14 -7.05 9.43
N LYS A 38 -39.55 -8.08 8.69
CA LYS A 38 -40.71 -8.92 9.02
C LYS A 38 -40.35 -10.20 9.79
N ASP A 39 -39.09 -10.59 9.80
CA ASP A 39 -38.60 -11.77 10.51
C ASP A 39 -38.02 -11.42 11.90
N SER A 40 -37.79 -12.44 12.74
CA SER A 40 -37.37 -12.25 14.12
C SER A 40 -35.98 -11.58 14.23
N ILE A 41 -35.87 -10.55 15.07
CA ILE A 41 -34.59 -9.94 15.45
C ILE A 41 -33.78 -10.92 16.30
N ILE A 42 -32.52 -11.16 15.91
CA ILE A 42 -31.60 -12.05 16.63
C ILE A 42 -30.56 -11.28 17.46
N HIS A 43 -30.32 -10.01 17.16
CA HIS A 43 -29.41 -9.15 17.93
C HIS A 43 -29.70 -7.67 17.67
N THR A 44 -29.50 -6.83 18.68
CA THR A 44 -29.58 -5.36 18.55
C THR A 44 -28.29 -4.71 19.05
N PHE A 45 -27.68 -3.84 18.25
CA PHE A 45 -26.57 -3.00 18.68
C PHE A 45 -27.06 -1.59 18.99
N TYR A 46 -26.66 -1.05 20.15
CA TYR A 46 -26.76 0.36 20.48
C TYR A 46 -25.37 0.99 20.27
N LEU A 47 -25.31 2.06 19.50
CA LEU A 47 -24.06 2.66 19.02
C LEU A 47 -23.97 4.10 19.55
N VAL A 48 -22.90 4.42 20.25
CA VAL A 48 -22.66 5.76 20.79
C VAL A 48 -21.15 6.02 20.81
N GLY A 49 -20.68 7.14 20.28
CA GLY A 49 -19.29 7.59 20.34
C GLY A 49 -19.19 9.00 20.91
N ASP A 50 -17.97 9.47 21.17
CA ASP A 50 -17.68 10.80 21.73
C ASP A 50 -18.43 11.07 23.04
N ALA A 51 -18.44 10.09 23.94
CA ALA A 51 -19.04 10.22 25.27
C ALA A 51 -18.05 10.75 26.33
N GLY A 52 -16.87 11.22 25.93
CA GLY A 52 -15.82 11.68 26.85
C GLY A 52 -16.07 12.97 27.65
N ASN A 53 -17.22 13.62 27.53
CA ASN A 53 -17.61 14.80 28.34
C ASN A 53 -18.86 14.53 29.22
N LEU A 54 -19.16 13.27 29.55
CA LEU A 54 -20.29 12.95 30.44
C LEU A 54 -20.08 13.35 31.90
N ASP A 55 -19.01 14.05 32.26
CA ASP A 55 -18.88 14.76 33.54
C ASP A 55 -19.78 16.01 33.62
N GLN A 56 -20.23 16.53 32.47
CA GLN A 56 -21.13 17.68 32.35
C GLN A 56 -22.59 17.27 32.56
N ASP A 57 -23.30 17.97 33.44
CA ASP A 57 -24.64 17.60 33.88
C ASP A 57 -25.66 17.50 32.73
N ASN A 58 -25.67 18.45 31.79
CA ASN A 58 -26.59 18.43 30.65
C ASN A 58 -26.31 17.23 29.72
N ALA A 59 -25.03 16.93 29.44
CA ALA A 59 -24.67 15.81 28.58
C ALA A 59 -25.05 14.47 29.22
N PHE A 60 -24.81 14.32 30.53
CA PHE A 60 -25.22 13.14 31.29
C PHE A 60 -26.75 13.01 31.38
N HIS A 61 -27.47 14.11 31.61
CA HIS A 61 -28.93 14.11 31.68
C HIS A 61 -29.57 13.66 30.36
N ASN A 62 -29.07 14.19 29.23
CA ASN A 62 -29.54 13.81 27.89
C ASN A 62 -29.36 12.32 27.60
N MET A 63 -28.27 11.72 28.10
CA MET A 63 -28.00 10.28 27.96
C MET A 63 -28.96 9.37 28.71
N ASN A 64 -29.81 9.89 29.61
CA ASN A 64 -30.85 9.08 30.25
C ASN A 64 -31.84 8.48 29.23
N ILE A 65 -32.04 9.10 28.07
CA ILE A 65 -32.86 8.54 26.99
C ILE A 65 -32.27 7.23 26.47
N LEU A 66 -30.94 7.17 26.29
CA LEU A 66 -30.25 5.95 25.92
C LEU A 66 -30.35 4.93 27.04
N LYS A 67 -30.13 5.34 28.30
CA LYS A 67 -30.29 4.48 29.48
C LYS A 67 -31.69 3.83 29.56
N ASP A 68 -32.74 4.59 29.29
CA ASP A 68 -34.13 4.11 29.26
C ASP A 68 -34.39 3.12 28.11
N SER A 69 -33.70 3.30 26.98
CA SER A 69 -33.75 2.34 25.87
C SER A 69 -32.99 1.06 26.21
N LEU A 70 -31.82 1.18 26.84
CA LEU A 70 -31.02 0.04 27.30
C LEU A 70 -31.75 -0.79 28.37
N SER A 71 -32.44 -0.16 29.33
CA SER A 71 -33.18 -0.88 30.38
C SER A 71 -34.32 -1.76 29.83
N LYS A 72 -34.86 -1.40 28.65
CA LYS A 72 -35.89 -2.16 27.93
C LYS A 72 -35.33 -3.18 26.95
N ALA A 73 -34.02 -3.15 26.69
CA ALA A 73 -33.38 -4.03 25.72
C ALA A 73 -33.32 -5.49 26.21
N SER A 74 -33.36 -6.43 25.26
CA SER A 74 -33.19 -7.85 25.55
C SER A 74 -31.72 -8.18 25.90
N GLU A 75 -31.48 -9.38 26.44
CA GLU A 75 -30.12 -9.91 26.65
C GLU A 75 -29.35 -10.11 25.32
N ASN A 76 -30.05 -10.31 24.21
CA ASN A 76 -29.47 -10.39 22.85
C ASN A 76 -29.23 -8.98 22.30
N SER A 77 -28.48 -8.19 23.05
CA SER A 77 -28.17 -6.81 22.69
C SER A 77 -26.76 -6.44 23.13
N THR A 78 -26.15 -5.49 22.44
CA THR A 78 -24.81 -4.98 22.77
C THR A 78 -24.79 -3.47 22.64
N ILE A 79 -24.31 -2.75 23.66
CA ILE A 79 -23.92 -1.35 23.51
C ILE A 79 -22.44 -1.28 23.17
N ILE A 80 -22.10 -0.49 22.15
CA ILE A 80 -20.72 -0.22 21.74
C ILE A 80 -20.46 1.27 21.94
N PHE A 81 -19.54 1.59 22.84
CA PHE A 81 -18.92 2.91 22.94
C PHE A 81 -17.81 2.99 21.88
N LEU A 82 -18.04 3.82 20.84
CA LEU A 82 -17.27 3.86 19.58
C LEU A 82 -16.01 4.75 19.67
N GLY A 83 -15.41 4.85 20.85
CA GLY A 83 -14.19 5.62 21.11
C GLY A 83 -14.43 7.07 21.52
N ASP A 84 -13.31 7.73 21.84
CA ASP A 84 -13.27 9.04 22.50
C ASP A 84 -14.05 9.00 23.82
N ASN A 85 -13.69 8.00 24.61
CA ASN A 85 -14.34 7.71 25.89
C ASN A 85 -13.87 8.70 26.96
N ILE A 86 -12.70 9.34 26.83
CA ILE A 86 -12.18 10.32 27.79
C ILE A 86 -11.56 11.53 27.07
N TYR A 87 -12.18 12.71 27.21
CA TYR A 87 -11.57 13.97 26.78
C TYR A 87 -10.81 14.69 27.92
N PRO A 88 -9.78 15.51 27.60
CA PRO A 88 -9.19 15.67 26.28
C PRO A 88 -8.10 14.63 25.99
N ASP A 89 -7.58 13.91 26.98
CA ASP A 89 -6.33 13.18 26.84
C ASP A 89 -6.32 11.77 27.44
N GLY A 90 -7.42 11.00 27.37
CA GLY A 90 -7.42 9.59 27.76
C GLY A 90 -7.23 9.36 29.26
N MET A 91 -6.89 8.13 29.67
CA MET A 91 -6.77 7.76 31.09
C MET A 91 -5.39 8.09 31.71
N PRO A 92 -5.28 9.01 32.70
CA PRO A 92 -4.02 9.35 33.35
C PRO A 92 -3.52 8.28 34.33
N LYS A 93 -2.30 8.48 34.87
CA LYS A 93 -1.77 7.67 35.99
C LYS A 93 -2.57 7.94 37.27
N LYS A 94 -2.48 7.02 38.25
CA LYS A 94 -3.28 7.12 39.49
C LYS A 94 -2.97 8.37 40.31
N GLU A 95 -1.73 8.84 40.24
CA GLU A 95 -1.22 9.99 41.00
C GLU A 95 -1.47 11.34 40.30
N ASP A 96 -2.02 11.32 39.08
CA ASP A 96 -2.29 12.52 38.30
C ASP A 96 -3.52 13.27 38.84
N LYS A 97 -3.50 14.59 38.79
CA LYS A 97 -4.60 15.44 39.28
C LYS A 97 -5.88 15.26 38.46
N GLU A 98 -5.75 14.97 37.16
CA GLU A 98 -6.89 14.80 36.25
C GLU A 98 -7.50 13.39 36.33
N ARG A 99 -6.89 12.46 37.08
CA ARG A 99 -7.35 11.08 37.22
C ARG A 99 -8.80 10.99 37.70
N GLY A 100 -9.15 11.75 38.74
CA GLY A 100 -10.50 11.72 39.31
C GLY A 100 -11.58 12.19 38.32
N LEU A 101 -11.25 13.15 37.45
CA LEU A 101 -12.16 13.62 36.41
C LEU A 101 -12.32 12.58 35.29
N ALA A 102 -11.22 11.96 34.85
CA ALA A 102 -11.25 10.86 33.88
C ALA A 102 -12.07 9.66 34.37
N GLU A 103 -11.91 9.28 35.63
CA GLU A 103 -12.71 8.24 36.27
C GLU A 103 -14.19 8.60 36.35
N LYS A 104 -14.54 9.85 36.75
CA LYS A 104 -15.93 10.32 36.76
C LYS A 104 -16.59 10.20 35.37
N LYS A 105 -15.89 10.61 34.31
CA LYS A 105 -16.38 10.51 32.92
C LYS A 105 -16.67 9.07 32.52
N MET A 106 -15.78 8.14 32.91
CA MET A 106 -15.93 6.73 32.62
C MET A 106 -17.04 6.08 33.47
N ASP A 107 -17.08 6.36 34.77
CA ASP A 107 -18.11 5.87 35.69
C ASP A 107 -19.51 6.31 35.24
N ASN A 108 -19.65 7.54 34.73
CA ASN A 108 -20.91 8.02 34.17
C ASN A 108 -21.34 7.21 32.93
N GLN A 109 -20.42 6.91 32.01
CA GLN A 109 -20.70 6.04 30.85
C GLN A 109 -21.07 4.61 31.27
N ILE A 110 -20.31 4.02 32.20
CA ILE A 110 -20.56 2.70 32.77
C ILE A 110 -21.97 2.65 33.38
N SER A 111 -22.37 3.71 34.11
CA SER A 111 -23.66 3.78 34.79
C SER A 111 -24.88 3.73 33.85
N LEU A 112 -24.71 4.12 32.58
CA LEU A 112 -25.76 4.01 31.56
C LEU A 112 -26.14 2.54 31.31
N SER A 113 -25.23 1.61 31.58
CA SER A 113 -25.41 0.17 31.36
C SER A 113 -25.80 -0.63 32.62
N ASN A 114 -25.96 0.00 33.78
CA ASN A 114 -26.23 -0.71 35.05
C ASN A 114 -27.52 -1.56 35.05
N GLN A 115 -28.53 -1.17 34.26
CA GLN A 115 -29.79 -1.92 34.09
C GLN A 115 -29.89 -2.63 32.74
N PHE A 116 -28.82 -2.64 31.96
CA PHE A 116 -28.77 -3.26 30.64
C PHE A 116 -28.50 -4.75 30.78
N LYS A 117 -29.40 -5.59 30.27
CA LYS A 117 -29.25 -7.06 30.30
C LYS A 117 -28.26 -7.58 29.26
N GLY A 118 -27.87 -6.76 28.29
CA GLY A 118 -26.97 -7.12 27.20
C GLY A 118 -25.49 -6.98 27.57
N LYS A 119 -24.64 -6.86 26.55
CA LYS A 119 -23.18 -6.73 26.70
C LYS A 119 -22.70 -5.31 26.40
N THR A 120 -21.80 -4.80 27.23
CA THR A 120 -21.15 -3.49 27.01
C THR A 120 -19.76 -3.70 26.43
N ILE A 121 -19.40 -2.94 25.39
CA ILE A 121 -18.08 -2.95 24.77
C ILE A 121 -17.63 -1.50 24.57
N PHE A 122 -16.41 -1.19 24.98
CA PHE A 122 -15.69 0.03 24.68
C PHE A 122 -14.62 -0.28 23.62
N ILE A 123 -14.54 0.55 22.59
CA ILE A 123 -13.38 0.60 21.69
C ILE A 123 -12.66 1.94 21.90
N PRO A 124 -11.36 2.03 21.62
CA PRO A 124 -10.64 3.29 21.73
C PRO A 124 -10.86 4.20 20.52
N GLY A 125 -10.89 5.51 20.78
CA GLY A 125 -10.71 6.58 19.83
C GLY A 125 -9.35 7.25 19.96
N ASN A 126 -9.10 8.28 19.15
CA ASN A 126 -7.79 8.95 19.15
C ASN A 126 -7.50 9.65 20.48
N HIS A 127 -8.51 10.19 21.16
CA HIS A 127 -8.29 10.86 22.45
C HIS A 127 -7.88 9.90 23.57
N ASP A 128 -8.33 8.64 23.49
CA ASP A 128 -7.99 7.60 24.48
C ASP A 128 -6.49 7.23 24.39
N TRP A 129 -5.87 7.44 23.22
CA TRP A 129 -4.43 7.27 22.98
C TRP A 129 -3.56 8.45 23.45
N TYR A 130 -4.13 9.62 23.71
CA TYR A 130 -3.33 10.83 23.97
C TYR A 130 -2.58 10.80 25.31
N ASN A 131 -2.99 9.95 26.27
CA ASN A 131 -2.27 9.76 27.54
C ASN A 131 -1.05 8.83 27.44
N ASN A 132 -0.01 9.22 26.69
CA ASN A 132 1.22 8.41 26.52
C ASN A 132 0.96 7.09 25.77
N GLY A 133 0.11 7.15 24.74
CA GLY A 133 -0.14 6.08 23.78
C GLY A 133 -0.64 4.80 24.45
N ILE A 134 0.01 3.69 24.12
CA ILE A 134 -0.40 2.35 24.55
C ILE A 134 -0.45 2.18 26.07
N LYS A 135 0.37 2.92 26.81
CA LYS A 135 0.36 2.89 28.28
C LYS A 135 -0.89 3.52 28.86
N GLY A 136 -1.39 4.60 28.25
CA GLY A 136 -2.65 5.25 28.63
C GLY A 136 -3.84 4.40 28.31
N LEU A 137 -3.87 3.90 27.07
CA LEU A 137 -4.87 2.97 26.61
C LEU A 137 -4.98 1.75 27.52
N LYS A 138 -3.83 1.19 27.95
CA LYS A 138 -3.83 0.05 28.87
C LYS A 138 -4.45 0.36 30.24
N ARG A 139 -4.21 1.57 30.78
CA ARG A 139 -4.84 2.00 32.04
C ARG A 139 -6.36 2.14 31.89
N GLU A 140 -6.83 2.57 30.73
CA GLU A 140 -8.27 2.63 30.43
C GLU A 140 -8.87 1.22 30.30
N GLU A 141 -8.23 0.33 29.54
CA GLU A 141 -8.62 -1.09 29.42
C GLU A 141 -8.73 -1.73 30.81
N ASP A 142 -7.71 -1.57 31.65
CA ASP A 142 -7.68 -2.16 32.99
C ASP A 142 -8.80 -1.59 33.87
N TYR A 143 -9.05 -0.28 33.82
CA TYR A 143 -10.11 0.36 34.59
C TYR A 143 -11.52 -0.12 34.18
N VAL A 144 -11.80 -0.15 32.87
CA VAL A 144 -13.10 -0.60 32.34
C VAL A 144 -13.32 -2.07 32.67
N THR A 145 -12.32 -2.93 32.45
CA THR A 145 -12.45 -4.37 32.71
C THR A 145 -12.58 -4.68 34.21
N GLU A 146 -11.92 -3.93 35.09
CA GLU A 146 -12.06 -4.05 36.55
C GLU A 146 -13.48 -3.65 37.01
N LYS A 147 -14.01 -2.53 36.53
CA LYS A 147 -15.35 -2.03 36.93
C LYS A 147 -16.49 -2.97 36.54
N PHE A 148 -16.37 -3.64 35.39
CA PHE A 148 -17.37 -4.64 34.97
C PHE A 148 -17.09 -6.05 35.48
N GLY A 149 -15.87 -6.34 35.97
CA GLY A 149 -15.44 -7.71 36.27
C GLY A 149 -15.40 -8.64 35.06
N ASP A 150 -15.37 -8.09 33.84
CA ASP A 150 -15.40 -8.83 32.57
C ASP A 150 -14.32 -8.28 31.65
N LYS A 151 -13.34 -9.12 31.32
CA LYS A 151 -12.22 -8.75 30.43
C LYS A 151 -12.67 -8.45 29.00
N ASN A 152 -13.91 -8.80 28.62
CA ASN A 152 -14.43 -8.56 27.28
C ASN A 152 -15.06 -7.16 27.13
N THR A 153 -15.10 -6.31 28.14
CA THR A 153 -15.76 -5.00 28.03
C THR A 153 -14.93 -3.93 27.32
N PHE A 154 -13.65 -4.17 27.06
CA PHE A 154 -12.79 -3.30 26.25
C PHE A 154 -12.17 -4.10 25.11
N ALA A 155 -12.17 -3.55 23.89
CA ALA A 155 -11.60 -4.21 22.71
C ALA A 155 -11.18 -3.24 21.61
N PRO A 156 -10.14 -3.58 20.81
CA PRO A 156 -9.28 -4.75 20.96
C PRO A 156 -8.40 -4.68 22.21
N ARG A 157 -8.04 -5.84 22.76
CA ARG A 157 -7.25 -5.92 23.99
C ARG A 157 -5.75 -5.83 23.76
N ASN A 158 -5.00 -5.51 24.83
CA ASN A 158 -3.54 -5.47 24.85
C ASN A 158 -2.91 -4.51 23.84
N GLY A 159 -3.69 -3.56 23.30
CA GLY A 159 -3.19 -2.65 22.28
C GLY A 159 -3.12 -3.20 20.87
N CYS A 160 -3.73 -4.35 20.60
CA CYS A 160 -3.73 -4.94 19.27
C CYS A 160 -4.70 -4.20 18.33
N PRO A 161 -4.47 -4.24 17.01
CA PRO A 161 -5.28 -3.46 16.08
C PRO A 161 -6.66 -4.02 15.80
N ILE A 162 -6.89 -5.31 16.03
CA ILE A 162 -8.11 -5.99 15.61
C ILE A 162 -8.46 -7.13 16.56
N GLU A 163 -9.76 -7.27 16.84
CA GLU A 163 -10.33 -8.39 17.58
C GLU A 163 -11.65 -8.82 16.92
N THR A 164 -11.85 -10.11 16.68
CA THR A 164 -13.09 -10.63 16.09
C THR A 164 -13.88 -11.44 17.11
N ARG A 165 -15.15 -11.06 17.31
CA ARG A 165 -16.09 -11.71 18.23
C ARG A 165 -17.24 -12.35 17.47
N LYS A 166 -17.40 -13.66 17.66
CA LYS A 166 -18.58 -14.39 17.18
C LYS A 166 -19.74 -14.15 18.12
N ILE A 167 -20.69 -13.29 17.74
CA ILE A 167 -21.88 -12.99 18.55
C ILE A 167 -22.83 -14.19 18.57
N ASN A 168 -23.11 -14.76 17.39
CA ASN A 168 -23.89 -16.00 17.27
C ASN A 168 -23.54 -16.75 15.96
N LYS A 169 -24.33 -17.76 15.57
CA LYS A 169 -24.08 -18.56 14.35
C LYS A 169 -24.21 -17.75 13.04
N LYS A 170 -24.90 -16.61 13.06
CA LYS A 170 -25.25 -15.79 11.89
C LYS A 170 -24.66 -14.37 11.91
N LEU A 171 -24.06 -13.95 13.02
CA LEU A 171 -23.54 -12.60 13.23
C LEU A 171 -22.13 -12.62 13.83
N THR A 172 -21.23 -11.82 13.24
CA THR A 172 -19.88 -11.57 13.73
C THR A 172 -19.64 -10.08 13.88
N LEU A 173 -18.94 -9.69 14.95
CA LEU A 173 -18.47 -8.34 15.21
C LEU A 173 -16.94 -8.31 15.05
N ILE A 174 -16.42 -7.43 14.20
CA ILE A 174 -14.99 -7.16 14.03
C ILE A 174 -14.72 -5.79 14.62
N LEU A 175 -13.90 -5.72 15.67
CA LEU A 175 -13.54 -4.50 16.39
C LEU A 175 -12.14 -4.09 15.93
N VAL A 176 -11.98 -2.83 15.51
CA VAL A 176 -10.74 -2.32 14.94
C VAL A 176 -10.31 -1.05 15.65
N ASP A 177 -9.11 -1.08 16.23
CA ASP A 177 -8.43 0.13 16.68
C ASP A 177 -7.77 0.81 15.48
N THR A 178 -8.49 1.76 14.91
CA THR A 178 -8.00 2.56 13.78
C THR A 178 -6.84 3.48 14.14
N GLU A 179 -6.73 3.94 15.39
CA GLU A 179 -5.65 4.82 15.81
C GLU A 179 -4.31 4.06 15.86
N TRP A 180 -4.32 2.75 16.13
CA TRP A 180 -3.13 1.91 16.00
C TRP A 180 -2.45 2.04 14.62
N VAL A 181 -3.23 2.17 13.53
CA VAL A 181 -2.68 2.36 12.18
C VAL A 181 -2.14 3.77 11.98
N LEU A 182 -2.80 4.79 12.54
CA LEU A 182 -2.47 6.21 12.35
C LEU A 182 -1.35 6.70 13.27
N ALA A 183 -1.18 6.09 14.43
CA ALA A 183 -0.21 6.46 15.44
C ALA A 183 1.24 6.35 14.93
N ASP A 184 2.10 7.24 15.42
CA ASP A 184 3.54 7.19 15.17
C ASP A 184 4.17 6.10 16.04
N TRP A 185 4.47 4.94 15.45
CA TRP A 185 5.06 3.78 16.14
C TRP A 185 6.45 4.07 16.70
N ASN A 186 7.17 5.04 16.12
CA ASN A 186 8.48 5.43 16.64
C ASN A 186 8.38 6.16 18.00
N LYS A 187 7.18 6.64 18.36
CA LYS A 187 6.88 7.18 19.70
C LYS A 187 6.28 6.14 20.63
N ASN A 188 5.92 4.96 20.10
CA ASN A 188 5.30 3.85 20.82
C ASN A 188 6.03 2.53 20.49
N PRO A 189 7.33 2.39 20.83
CA PRO A 189 8.13 1.23 20.40
C PRO A 189 7.56 -0.12 20.87
N ASN A 190 6.84 -0.14 22.01
CA ASN A 190 6.18 -1.34 22.54
C ASN A 190 4.78 -1.62 21.96
N ILE A 191 4.31 -0.87 20.95
CA ILE A 191 2.91 -0.93 20.49
C ILE A 191 2.45 -2.35 20.09
N ASN A 192 3.35 -3.18 19.56
CA ASN A 192 3.06 -4.53 19.10
C ASN A 192 3.69 -5.62 19.96
N GLU A 193 4.18 -5.30 21.16
CA GLU A 193 4.86 -6.25 22.04
C GLU A 193 3.98 -7.47 22.33
N LYS A 194 2.68 -7.25 22.60
CA LYS A 194 1.71 -8.28 22.99
C LYS A 194 0.81 -8.77 21.86
N CYS A 195 1.14 -8.46 20.61
CA CYS A 195 0.30 -8.73 19.45
C CYS A 195 1.04 -9.59 18.43
N ASP A 196 0.31 -10.49 17.78
CA ASP A 196 0.83 -11.32 16.69
C ASP A 196 1.08 -10.49 15.41
N ILE A 197 0.29 -9.43 15.24
CA ILE A 197 0.40 -8.46 14.14
C ILE A 197 1.56 -7.50 14.44
N LYS A 198 2.60 -7.55 13.61
CA LYS A 198 3.80 -6.70 13.77
C LYS A 198 3.91 -5.60 12.72
N THR A 199 3.15 -5.64 11.63
CA THR A 199 3.16 -4.62 10.57
C THR A 199 1.75 -4.17 10.17
N ARG A 200 1.65 -2.97 9.56
CA ARG A 200 0.38 -2.47 9.01
C ARG A 200 -0.19 -3.36 7.90
N GLU A 201 0.67 -4.03 7.13
CA GLU A 201 0.20 -4.99 6.11
C GLU A 201 -0.35 -6.27 6.74
N ASP A 202 0.22 -6.75 7.85
CA ASP A 202 -0.33 -7.90 8.59
C ASP A 202 -1.74 -7.59 9.11
N PHE A 203 -2.01 -6.35 9.55
CA PHE A 203 -3.36 -5.91 9.91
C PHE A 203 -4.34 -6.01 8.74
N TYR A 204 -3.97 -5.52 7.55
CA TYR A 204 -4.86 -5.60 6.38
C TYR A 204 -5.11 -7.05 5.94
N THR A 205 -4.08 -7.89 6.01
CA THR A 205 -4.19 -9.32 5.74
C THR A 205 -5.14 -9.98 6.73
N GLU A 206 -4.96 -9.75 8.04
CA GLU A 206 -5.84 -10.31 9.07
C GLU A 206 -7.28 -9.80 8.93
N PHE A 207 -7.48 -8.52 8.62
CA PHE A 207 -8.82 -7.97 8.36
C PHE A 207 -9.50 -8.67 7.17
N GLU A 208 -8.80 -8.85 6.04
CA GLU A 208 -9.30 -9.61 4.89
C GLU A 208 -9.65 -11.06 5.28
N ASP A 209 -8.79 -11.68 6.08
CA ASP A 209 -8.96 -13.03 6.58
C ASP A 209 -10.22 -13.17 7.43
N GLN A 210 -10.48 -12.22 8.32
CA GLN A 210 -11.69 -12.20 9.14
C GLN A 210 -12.95 -11.97 8.32
N LEU A 211 -12.91 -11.14 7.27
CA LEU A 211 -14.01 -11.01 6.32
C LEU A 211 -14.27 -12.34 5.57
N ASN A 212 -13.23 -13.02 5.11
CA ASN A 212 -13.33 -14.29 4.40
C ASN A 212 -13.85 -15.44 5.29
N LYS A 213 -13.38 -15.52 6.53
CA LYS A 213 -13.82 -16.51 7.53
C LYS A 213 -15.30 -16.34 7.89
N ASN A 214 -15.88 -15.14 7.71
CA ASN A 214 -17.24 -14.82 8.11
C ASN A 214 -18.19 -14.45 6.95
N GLN A 215 -17.83 -14.74 5.69
CA GLN A 215 -18.60 -14.36 4.49
C GLN A 215 -20.06 -14.86 4.45
N ASN A 216 -20.41 -15.91 5.22
CA ASN A 216 -21.76 -16.47 5.30
C ASN A 216 -22.60 -15.91 6.46
N LYS A 217 -22.08 -14.90 7.16
CA LYS A 217 -22.71 -14.25 8.32
C LYS A 217 -22.88 -12.77 8.02
N THR A 218 -23.79 -12.10 8.73
CA THR A 218 -23.75 -10.64 8.82
C THR A 218 -22.51 -10.23 9.60
N ILE A 219 -21.76 -9.26 9.09
CA ILE A 219 -20.54 -8.74 9.71
C ILE A 219 -20.78 -7.28 10.07
N VAL A 220 -20.60 -6.95 11.35
CA VAL A 220 -20.51 -5.56 11.81
C VAL A 220 -19.04 -5.26 12.06
N VAL A 221 -18.50 -4.23 11.39
CA VAL A 221 -17.14 -3.72 11.61
C VAL A 221 -17.26 -2.44 12.42
N ALA A 222 -16.75 -2.46 13.64
CA ALA A 222 -16.74 -1.31 14.53
C ALA A 222 -15.34 -0.67 14.55
N THR A 223 -15.28 0.59 14.15
CA THR A 223 -14.08 1.43 14.13
C THR A 223 -14.35 2.71 14.93
N HIS A 224 -13.34 3.44 15.38
CA HIS A 224 -13.56 4.82 15.81
C HIS A 224 -13.64 5.76 14.60
N HIS A 225 -12.63 5.70 13.74
CA HIS A 225 -12.54 6.51 12.52
C HIS A 225 -13.47 5.98 11.40
N PRO A 226 -14.34 6.81 10.80
CA PRO A 226 -15.18 6.40 9.67
C PRO A 226 -14.37 6.09 8.41
N LEU A 227 -14.88 5.20 7.55
CA LEU A 227 -14.30 5.01 6.21
C LEU A 227 -14.78 6.08 5.23
N ILE A 228 -15.94 6.68 5.47
CA ILE A 228 -16.53 7.75 4.68
C ILE A 228 -17.24 8.68 5.64
N THR A 229 -17.01 9.99 5.55
CA THR A 229 -17.68 10.99 6.38
C THR A 229 -18.06 12.22 5.55
N GLN A 230 -19.18 12.83 5.89
CA GLN A 230 -19.70 14.08 5.33
C GLN A 230 -19.86 15.17 6.42
N GLY A 231 -19.09 15.07 7.51
CA GLY A 231 -18.93 16.11 8.52
C GLY A 231 -17.57 16.81 8.43
N SER A 232 -17.14 17.46 9.52
CA SER A 232 -15.96 18.34 9.51
C SER A 232 -14.64 17.62 9.25
N HIS A 233 -14.49 16.37 9.68
CA HIS A 233 -13.32 15.53 9.39
C HIS A 233 -13.30 15.06 7.92
N GLY A 234 -14.44 15.17 7.22
CA GLY A 234 -14.59 14.97 5.79
C GLY A 234 -14.44 16.23 4.94
N GLY A 235 -14.20 17.39 5.56
CA GLY A 235 -14.08 18.69 4.88
C GLY A 235 -15.41 19.42 4.63
N TYR A 236 -16.50 19.03 5.31
CA TYR A 236 -17.80 19.70 5.21
C TYR A 236 -18.01 20.62 6.43
N TYR A 237 -18.23 21.91 6.18
CA TYR A 237 -18.29 22.91 7.24
C TYR A 237 -19.59 23.73 7.18
N SER A 238 -20.08 24.15 8.33
CA SER A 238 -21.23 25.05 8.46
C SER A 238 -20.86 26.49 8.07
N TRP A 239 -21.87 27.32 7.80
CA TRP A 239 -21.68 28.77 7.62
C TRP A 239 -20.98 29.42 8.83
N GLU A 240 -21.37 29.00 10.05
CA GLU A 240 -20.75 29.49 11.28
C GLU A 240 -19.24 29.20 11.27
N LYS A 241 -18.81 28.00 10.89
CA LYS A 241 -17.38 27.65 10.80
C LYS A 241 -16.63 28.41 9.71
N GLN A 242 -17.29 28.91 8.67
CA GLN A 242 -16.66 29.78 7.68
C GLN A 242 -16.26 31.15 8.27
N ILE A 243 -16.95 31.58 9.32
CA ILE A 243 -16.69 32.84 10.03
C ILE A 243 -15.87 32.59 11.30
N PHE A 244 -16.16 31.52 12.03
CA PHE A 244 -15.55 31.15 13.31
C PHE A 244 -14.87 29.78 13.18
N PRO A 245 -13.67 29.70 12.57
CA PRO A 245 -13.01 28.43 12.27
C PRO A 245 -12.40 27.73 13.52
N PHE A 246 -12.34 28.42 14.66
CA PHE A 246 -11.77 27.92 15.92
C PHE A 246 -12.85 27.78 17.00
N GLU A 247 -12.57 27.01 18.05
CA GLU A 247 -13.49 26.85 19.20
C GLU A 247 -13.78 28.20 19.90
N ASN A 248 -12.78 29.09 19.95
CA ASN A 248 -12.98 30.46 20.36
C ASN A 248 -13.72 31.23 19.27
N LYS A 249 -14.84 31.85 19.61
CA LYS A 249 -15.75 32.57 18.69
C LYS A 249 -15.19 33.94 18.22
N PHE A 250 -13.96 33.97 17.72
CA PHE A 250 -13.38 35.15 17.07
C PHE A 250 -13.70 35.16 15.57
N PRO A 251 -14.39 36.19 15.04
CA PRO A 251 -14.82 36.21 13.64
C PRO A 251 -13.65 36.52 12.70
N LEU A 252 -13.47 35.66 11.71
CA LEU A 252 -12.45 35.73 10.65
C LEU A 252 -13.13 35.59 9.28
N PRO A 253 -13.92 36.58 8.81
CA PRO A 253 -14.57 36.49 7.50
C PRO A 253 -13.51 36.34 6.40
N VAL A 254 -13.80 35.54 5.38
CA VAL A 254 -12.87 35.15 4.29
C VAL A 254 -11.72 34.26 4.76
N LEU A 255 -10.97 34.67 5.79
CA LEU A 255 -9.85 33.91 6.36
C LEU A 255 -10.30 32.56 6.93
N GLY A 256 -11.46 32.48 7.58
CA GLY A 256 -12.04 31.23 8.06
C GLY A 256 -12.35 30.25 6.93
N SER A 257 -12.81 30.75 5.78
CA SER A 257 -13.00 29.92 4.59
C SER A 257 -11.71 29.42 3.98
N ILE A 258 -10.64 30.22 4.00
CA ILE A 258 -9.31 29.77 3.58
C ILE A 258 -8.81 28.69 4.54
N ILE A 259 -8.93 28.88 5.86
CA ILE A 259 -8.51 27.88 6.87
C ILE A 259 -9.26 26.56 6.67
N ASN A 260 -10.57 26.61 6.46
CA ASN A 260 -11.38 25.41 6.23
C ASN A 260 -11.06 24.74 4.90
N LEU A 261 -10.83 25.50 3.83
CA LEU A 261 -10.36 24.96 2.55
C LEU A 261 -9.02 24.27 2.73
N THR A 262 -8.06 24.93 3.39
CA THR A 262 -6.74 24.37 3.74
C THR A 262 -6.87 23.08 4.56
N ARG A 263 -7.78 23.00 5.52
CA ARG A 263 -8.02 21.78 6.30
C ARG A 263 -8.60 20.65 5.41
N ALA A 264 -9.63 20.96 4.62
CA ALA A 264 -10.28 19.99 3.72
C ALA A 264 -9.35 19.45 2.63
N THR A 265 -8.49 20.29 2.06
CA THR A 265 -7.60 19.90 0.96
C THR A 265 -6.21 19.48 1.42
N GLY A 266 -5.76 20.01 2.56
CA GLY A 266 -4.40 19.85 3.06
C GLY A 266 -4.17 18.50 3.71
N GLY A 267 -5.10 17.97 4.52
CA GLY A 267 -4.81 16.76 5.29
C GLY A 267 -3.74 16.99 6.37
N ILE A 268 -3.71 18.21 6.93
CA ILE A 268 -2.73 18.68 7.92
C ILE A 268 -2.83 17.89 9.22
N THR A 269 -4.05 17.58 9.66
CA THR A 269 -4.27 16.70 10.81
C THR A 269 -4.41 15.26 10.32
N HIS A 270 -3.75 14.34 11.02
CA HIS A 270 -3.85 12.90 10.76
C HIS A 270 -5.23 12.32 11.11
N GLN A 271 -6.07 13.11 11.77
CA GLN A 271 -7.45 12.80 12.17
C GLN A 271 -8.49 13.23 11.10
N ASP A 272 -8.08 13.91 10.03
CA ASP A 272 -8.97 14.22 8.90
C ASP A 272 -8.74 13.22 7.76
N ILE A 273 -9.81 12.80 7.10
CA ILE A 273 -9.74 11.78 6.03
C ILE A 273 -8.92 12.25 4.81
N SER A 274 -8.69 13.56 4.67
CA SER A 274 -7.84 14.14 3.63
C SER A 274 -6.34 13.88 3.87
N ASN A 275 -5.93 13.45 5.08
CA ASN A 275 -4.56 13.05 5.37
C ASN A 275 -4.19 11.75 4.65
N GLN A 276 -2.98 11.68 4.09
CA GLN A 276 -2.55 10.54 3.30
C GLN A 276 -2.57 9.18 4.05
N ASN A 277 -2.27 9.16 5.35
CA ASN A 277 -2.24 7.91 6.13
C ASN A 277 -3.66 7.43 6.45
N TYR A 278 -4.54 8.33 6.90
CA TYR A 278 -5.93 8.00 7.15
C TYR A 278 -6.67 7.67 5.85
N LYS A 279 -6.40 8.41 4.78
CA LYS A 279 -6.88 8.07 3.45
C LYS A 279 -6.48 6.65 3.05
N ASN A 280 -5.21 6.27 3.21
CA ASN A 280 -4.74 4.92 2.88
C ASN A 280 -5.49 3.85 3.70
N LEU A 281 -5.65 4.05 5.01
CA LEU A 281 -6.45 3.17 5.88
C LEU A 281 -7.89 3.02 5.36
N SER A 282 -8.56 4.15 5.15
CA SER A 282 -9.94 4.20 4.66
C SER A 282 -10.09 3.49 3.32
N ASP A 283 -9.26 3.85 2.35
CA ASP A 283 -9.27 3.31 0.98
C ASP A 283 -8.97 1.80 0.96
N ARG A 284 -8.02 1.34 1.76
CA ARG A 284 -7.68 -0.09 1.88
C ARG A 284 -8.82 -0.90 2.49
N LEU A 285 -9.41 -0.44 3.59
CA LEU A 285 -10.55 -1.13 4.22
C LEU A 285 -11.80 -1.13 3.31
N LYS A 286 -12.13 -0.02 2.65
CA LYS A 286 -13.23 0.03 1.66
C LYS A 286 -12.99 -0.95 0.53
N THR A 287 -11.76 -1.07 0.06
CA THR A 287 -11.40 -2.00 -1.03
C THR A 287 -11.59 -3.45 -0.61
N LEU A 288 -11.18 -3.82 0.62
CA LEU A 288 -11.34 -5.18 1.16
C LEU A 288 -12.82 -5.55 1.44
N ILE A 289 -13.65 -4.56 1.77
CA ILE A 289 -15.11 -4.73 1.92
C ILE A 289 -15.82 -4.76 0.56
N GLY A 290 -15.30 -4.10 -0.47
CA GLY A 290 -15.90 -4.04 -1.80
C GLY A 290 -16.23 -5.42 -2.37
N GLY A 291 -17.41 -5.57 -2.96
CA GLY A 291 -17.95 -6.85 -3.42
C GLY A 291 -18.67 -7.67 -2.34
N ARG A 292 -18.67 -7.25 -1.07
CA ARG A 292 -19.31 -7.96 0.05
C ARG A 292 -20.60 -7.27 0.49
N LYS A 293 -21.73 -7.93 0.25
CA LYS A 293 -23.08 -7.39 0.57
C LYS A 293 -23.58 -7.74 1.99
N ASN A 294 -22.70 -8.23 2.86
CA ASN A 294 -23.04 -8.70 4.20
C ASN A 294 -22.33 -7.90 5.32
N VAL A 295 -21.73 -6.75 4.99
CA VAL A 295 -20.91 -5.95 5.91
C VAL A 295 -21.57 -4.60 6.20
N VAL A 296 -21.63 -4.22 7.48
CA VAL A 296 -21.99 -2.86 7.95
C VAL A 296 -20.82 -2.30 8.74
N VAL A 297 -20.45 -1.04 8.48
CA VAL A 297 -19.39 -0.35 9.21
C VAL A 297 -20.02 0.68 10.15
N VAL A 298 -19.61 0.69 11.42
CA VAL A 298 -20.09 1.61 12.46
C VAL A 298 -18.91 2.39 13.05
N SER A 299 -19.07 3.69 13.28
CA SER A 299 -17.98 4.54 13.78
C SER A 299 -18.40 5.75 14.62
N GLY A 300 -17.44 6.35 15.34
CA GLY A 300 -17.71 7.37 16.38
C GLY A 300 -16.96 8.70 16.27
N HIS A 301 -15.95 8.86 15.40
CA HIS A 301 -15.05 10.03 15.39
C HIS A 301 -15.68 11.38 15.02
N ASP A 302 -16.72 11.36 14.19
CA ASP A 302 -17.41 12.57 13.76
C ASP A 302 -18.46 12.95 14.81
N HIS A 303 -18.44 14.19 15.32
CA HIS A 303 -19.32 14.69 16.38
C HIS A 303 -20.81 14.88 15.96
N ASN A 304 -21.37 13.94 15.20
CA ASN A 304 -22.68 13.99 14.57
C ASN A 304 -23.19 12.55 14.27
N LEU A 305 -24.40 12.45 13.72
CA LEU A 305 -24.98 11.19 13.24
C LEU A 305 -25.03 11.19 11.72
N GLN A 306 -24.61 10.09 11.09
CA GLN A 306 -24.70 9.94 9.64
C GLN A 306 -25.02 8.50 9.22
N TYR A 307 -25.76 8.37 8.12
CA TYR A 307 -25.79 7.16 7.31
C TYR A 307 -25.32 7.50 5.91
N ILE A 308 -24.30 6.79 5.42
CA ILE A 308 -23.70 7.01 4.11
C ILE A 308 -23.67 5.71 3.32
N GLU A 309 -24.16 5.77 2.07
CA GLU A 309 -24.16 4.65 1.13
C GLU A 309 -23.23 4.94 -0.07
N GLN A 310 -22.23 4.07 -0.27
CA GLN A 310 -21.31 4.18 -1.40
C GLN A 310 -20.86 2.82 -1.92
N GLY A 311 -21.33 2.43 -3.11
CA GLY A 311 -21.05 1.10 -3.65
C GLY A 311 -21.61 0.03 -2.70
N ASP A 312 -20.77 -0.92 -2.29
CA ASP A 312 -21.12 -1.92 -1.27
C ASP A 312 -20.88 -1.45 0.18
N ILE A 313 -20.32 -0.24 0.39
CA ILE A 313 -20.07 0.27 1.73
C ILE A 313 -21.37 0.82 2.34
N ARG A 314 -21.69 0.34 3.55
CA ARG A 314 -22.79 0.80 4.39
C ARG A 314 -22.19 1.38 5.67
N GLN A 315 -22.02 2.70 5.73
CA GLN A 315 -21.39 3.39 6.86
C GLN A 315 -22.46 4.01 7.76
N ILE A 316 -22.36 3.73 9.05
CA ILE A 316 -23.13 4.37 10.13
C ILE A 316 -22.12 5.14 10.98
N ILE A 317 -22.39 6.41 11.26
CA ILE A 317 -21.61 7.26 12.16
C ILE A 317 -22.53 7.66 13.31
N SER A 318 -22.08 7.46 14.54
CA SER A 318 -22.84 7.76 15.75
C SER A 318 -21.97 8.40 16.83
N GLY A 319 -21.24 9.46 16.49
CA GLY A 319 -20.32 10.18 17.38
C GLY A 319 -20.93 11.38 18.11
N ALA A 320 -22.25 11.42 18.29
CA ALA A 320 -22.90 12.59 18.87
C ALA A 320 -23.19 12.42 20.38
N GLY A 321 -22.35 11.69 21.12
CA GLY A 321 -22.64 11.36 22.52
C GLY A 321 -22.61 12.57 23.45
N SER A 322 -21.57 13.39 23.37
CA SER A 322 -21.43 14.59 24.21
C SER A 322 -21.03 15.86 23.46
N LYS A 323 -20.51 15.73 22.23
CA LYS A 323 -20.20 16.85 21.33
C LYS A 323 -21.18 16.91 20.16
N THR A 324 -21.24 18.06 19.50
CA THR A 324 -22.10 18.31 18.35
C THR A 324 -21.38 19.09 17.26
N GLU A 325 -21.52 18.68 16.01
CA GLU A 325 -20.94 19.34 14.85
C GLU A 325 -21.87 19.22 13.64
N SER A 326 -21.78 20.17 12.70
CA SER A 326 -22.62 20.11 11.50
C SER A 326 -22.17 19.02 10.53
N ALA A 327 -23.14 18.43 9.81
CA ALA A 327 -22.90 17.46 8.73
C ALA A 327 -23.84 17.75 7.55
N LYS A 328 -23.64 17.05 6.43
CA LYS A 328 -24.44 17.21 5.22
C LYS A 328 -24.78 15.84 4.63
N ALA A 329 -26.01 15.66 4.12
CA ALA A 329 -26.35 14.50 3.30
C ALA A 329 -26.04 14.82 1.82
N VAL A 330 -25.06 14.13 1.23
CA VAL A 330 -24.53 14.45 -0.11
C VAL A 330 -25.18 13.63 -1.22
N LYS A 331 -25.40 12.33 -1.03
CA LYS A 331 -26.01 11.45 -2.03
C LYS A 331 -27.49 11.21 -1.77
N GLU A 332 -28.15 10.62 -2.76
CA GLU A 332 -29.60 10.41 -2.75
C GLU A 332 -30.10 9.54 -1.58
N ASN A 333 -29.24 8.68 -1.04
CA ASN A 333 -29.57 7.68 -0.03
C ASN A 333 -29.02 7.99 1.37
N ASP A 334 -28.33 9.13 1.52
CA ASP A 334 -27.60 9.51 2.73
C ASP A 334 -28.53 10.21 3.74
N PHE A 335 -28.13 10.21 5.02
CA PHE A 335 -28.78 10.95 6.10
C PHE A 335 -27.71 11.56 7.00
N SER A 336 -27.97 12.75 7.56
CA SER A 336 -27.12 13.34 8.59
C SER A 336 -27.90 14.16 9.62
N PHE A 337 -27.39 14.24 10.86
CA PHE A 337 -27.93 15.07 11.94
C PHE A 337 -26.80 15.56 12.84
N GLY A 338 -26.69 16.88 13.04
CA GLY A 338 -25.54 17.50 13.73
C GLY A 338 -25.76 17.86 15.20
N LYS A 339 -26.65 17.17 15.91
CA LYS A 339 -26.86 17.32 17.36
C LYS A 339 -26.77 15.97 18.07
N ASN A 340 -26.85 15.98 19.41
CA ASN A 340 -26.70 14.78 20.22
C ASN A 340 -27.75 13.70 19.92
N GLY A 341 -27.29 12.45 19.88
CA GLY A 341 -28.08 11.31 19.46
C GLY A 341 -27.33 9.98 19.53
N TYR A 342 -28.01 8.89 19.20
CA TYR A 342 -27.43 7.56 19.09
C TYR A 342 -28.08 6.76 17.96
N ALA A 343 -27.45 5.66 17.57
CA ALA A 343 -27.99 4.73 16.56
C ALA A 343 -28.31 3.34 17.16
N GLU A 344 -29.38 2.73 16.69
CA GLU A 344 -29.79 1.36 16.97
C GLU A 344 -29.72 0.54 15.68
N LEU A 345 -28.91 -0.53 15.65
CA LEU A 345 -28.78 -1.44 14.52
C LEU A 345 -29.36 -2.82 14.87
N LYS A 346 -30.51 -3.14 14.27
CA LYS A 346 -31.21 -4.41 14.44
C LYS A 346 -30.82 -5.40 13.36
N ILE A 347 -30.41 -6.61 13.78
CA ILE A 347 -30.05 -7.71 12.89
C ILE A 347 -31.09 -8.82 13.02
N SER A 348 -31.64 -9.24 11.90
CA SER A 348 -32.66 -10.29 11.80
C SER A 348 -32.07 -11.69 11.59
N LYS A 349 -32.90 -12.72 11.74
CA LYS A 349 -32.52 -14.13 11.53
C LYS A 349 -32.12 -14.44 10.09
N SER A 350 -32.75 -13.76 9.13
CA SER A 350 -32.42 -13.85 7.71
C SER A 350 -31.08 -13.18 7.38
N GLY A 351 -30.60 -12.26 8.22
CA GLY A 351 -29.38 -11.49 7.99
C GLY A 351 -29.64 -10.06 7.49
N ASN A 352 -30.91 -9.67 7.33
CA ASN A 352 -31.27 -8.28 7.10
C ASN A 352 -30.84 -7.43 8.30
N ALA A 353 -30.39 -6.21 8.02
CA ALA A 353 -29.97 -5.24 9.01
C ALA A 353 -30.70 -3.91 8.80
N GLU A 354 -31.23 -3.32 9.87
CA GLU A 354 -31.94 -2.04 9.86
C GLU A 354 -31.34 -1.11 10.90
N VAL A 355 -31.01 0.11 10.50
CA VAL A 355 -30.53 1.16 11.40
C VAL A 355 -31.66 2.13 11.72
N SER A 356 -31.75 2.58 12.97
CA SER A 356 -32.60 3.68 13.44
C SER A 356 -31.76 4.71 14.20
N PHE A 357 -31.94 6.00 13.93
CA PHE A 357 -31.27 7.08 14.65
C PHE A 357 -32.25 7.84 15.54
N TYR A 358 -31.84 8.17 16.75
CA TYR A 358 -32.64 8.89 17.73
C TYR A 358 -31.87 10.12 18.24
N ASN A 359 -32.57 11.21 18.51
CA ASN A 359 -31.98 12.35 19.24
C ASN A 359 -31.91 12.08 20.75
N LEU A 360 -31.03 12.80 21.43
CA LEU A 360 -30.95 12.84 22.90
C LEU A 360 -31.56 14.13 23.45
N ASP A 361 -32.77 14.45 23.01
CA ASP A 361 -33.53 15.61 23.50
C ASP A 361 -34.47 15.18 24.66
N PRO A 362 -34.23 15.64 25.90
CA PRO A 362 -34.99 15.20 27.07
C PRO A 362 -36.47 15.61 27.03
N ASP A 363 -36.82 16.67 26.31
CA ASP A 363 -38.21 17.10 26.18
C ASP A 363 -38.99 16.19 25.20
N LYS A 364 -38.30 15.66 24.18
CA LYS A 364 -38.91 14.79 23.17
C LYS A 364 -37.86 13.95 22.43
N SER A 365 -37.71 12.69 22.84
CA SER A 365 -36.93 11.71 22.06
C SER A 365 -37.72 11.26 20.82
N GLU A 366 -37.12 11.44 19.64
CA GLU A 366 -37.71 11.24 18.33
C GLU A 366 -36.87 10.30 17.46
N LEU A 367 -37.54 9.46 16.67
CA LEU A 367 -36.92 8.74 15.56
C LEU A 367 -36.60 9.72 14.42
N LEU A 368 -35.32 9.96 14.17
CA LEU A 368 -34.84 10.89 13.15
C LEU A 368 -34.76 10.26 11.76
N PHE A 369 -34.38 8.99 11.70
CA PHE A 369 -34.16 8.26 10.45
C PHE A 369 -34.21 6.75 10.69
N ARG A 370 -34.74 6.00 9.72
CA ARG A 370 -34.69 4.53 9.70
C ARG A 370 -34.45 4.02 8.28
N LYS A 371 -33.60 2.99 8.14
CA LYS A 371 -33.33 2.36 6.86
C LYS A 371 -32.84 0.92 7.01
N THR A 372 -33.33 0.03 6.14
CA THR A 372 -32.73 -1.28 5.91
C THR A 372 -31.41 -1.12 5.17
N VAL A 373 -30.30 -1.42 5.86
CA VAL A 373 -28.95 -1.22 5.34
C VAL A 373 -28.40 -2.47 4.65
N LEU A 374 -28.87 -3.66 5.08
CA LEU A 374 -28.66 -4.94 4.40
C LEU A 374 -30.02 -5.61 4.19
N GLY A 375 -30.32 -6.00 2.96
CA GLY A 375 -31.52 -6.74 2.60
C GLY A 375 -31.17 -7.95 1.73
N ASN A 376 -31.67 -9.13 2.10
CA ASN A 376 -31.60 -10.30 1.24
C ASN A 376 -32.63 -10.16 0.13
N GLU A 377 -32.18 -10.19 -1.13
CA GLU A 377 -33.06 -10.54 -2.24
C GLU A 377 -33.33 -12.05 -2.17
N GLU A 378 -34.58 -12.45 -1.98
CA GLU A 378 -34.99 -13.84 -2.23
C GLU A 378 -34.82 -14.12 -3.72
N LYS A 379 -33.66 -14.67 -4.11
CA LYS A 379 -33.46 -15.18 -5.46
C LYS A 379 -34.40 -16.38 -5.64
N ALA A 380 -35.26 -16.32 -6.66
CA ALA A 380 -36.10 -17.43 -7.05
C ALA A 380 -35.26 -18.71 -7.19
N SER A 381 -35.71 -19.81 -6.60
CA SER A 381 -35.07 -21.12 -6.70
C SER A 381 -35.01 -21.54 -8.17
N LYS A 382 -33.86 -21.35 -8.83
CA LYS A 382 -33.62 -21.91 -10.16
C LYS A 382 -33.65 -23.43 -10.05
N ASP A 383 -34.36 -24.09 -10.97
CA ASP A 383 -34.37 -25.55 -11.00
C ASP A 383 -33.08 -26.04 -11.67
N TYR A 384 -32.25 -26.75 -10.92
CA TYR A 384 -31.00 -27.33 -11.41
C TYR A 384 -31.19 -28.83 -11.67
N PRO A 385 -30.53 -29.41 -12.70
CA PRO A 385 -30.59 -30.83 -12.98
C PRO A 385 -30.11 -31.67 -11.79
N LYS A 386 -30.73 -32.83 -11.57
CA LYS A 386 -30.33 -33.80 -10.53
C LYS A 386 -29.41 -34.90 -11.05
N ASN A 387 -29.51 -35.22 -12.34
CA ASN A 387 -28.74 -36.26 -12.99
C ASN A 387 -27.85 -35.62 -14.05
N PHE A 388 -26.59 -36.04 -14.09
CA PHE A 388 -25.59 -35.60 -15.07
C PHE A 388 -25.07 -36.82 -15.81
N SER A 389 -24.63 -36.67 -17.06
CA SER A 389 -23.88 -37.73 -17.75
C SER A 389 -22.62 -38.07 -16.95
N GLU A 390 -22.08 -39.28 -17.07
CA GLU A 390 -20.85 -39.64 -16.34
C GLU A 390 -19.66 -38.79 -16.81
N TYR A 391 -19.61 -38.48 -18.11
CA TYR A 391 -18.55 -37.67 -18.73
C TYR A 391 -19.12 -36.49 -19.51
N THR A 392 -18.30 -35.43 -19.62
CA THR A 392 -18.51 -34.27 -20.48
C THR A 392 -17.21 -33.91 -21.21
N LYS A 393 -17.33 -33.34 -22.42
CA LYS A 393 -16.20 -32.68 -23.08
C LYS A 393 -16.20 -31.19 -22.75
N ALA A 394 -15.24 -30.74 -21.97
CA ALA A 394 -15.12 -29.35 -21.54
C ALA A 394 -13.71 -28.80 -21.79
N SER A 395 -13.58 -27.48 -21.82
CA SER A 395 -12.30 -26.75 -21.89
C SER A 395 -12.30 -25.64 -20.84
N ILE A 396 -11.12 -25.12 -20.50
CA ILE A 396 -11.00 -24.04 -19.50
C ILE A 396 -11.53 -22.73 -20.08
N TYR A 397 -11.14 -22.44 -21.33
CA TYR A 397 -11.55 -21.27 -22.09
C TYR A 397 -12.32 -21.68 -23.35
N ASP A 398 -13.15 -20.75 -23.83
CA ASP A 398 -13.72 -20.84 -25.17
C ASP A 398 -12.65 -20.57 -26.22
N SER A 399 -12.79 -21.18 -27.40
CA SER A 399 -11.85 -21.00 -28.52
C SER A 399 -11.71 -19.55 -28.98
N SER A 400 -12.70 -18.69 -28.74
CA SER A 400 -12.64 -17.26 -29.04
C SER A 400 -11.68 -16.49 -28.12
N MET A 401 -11.41 -17.00 -26.92
CA MET A 401 -10.49 -16.36 -25.95
C MET A 401 -9.03 -16.62 -26.31
N THR A 402 -8.74 -17.76 -26.94
CA THR A 402 -7.38 -18.26 -27.22
C THR A 402 -6.90 -17.97 -28.65
N LYS A 403 -7.80 -17.71 -29.60
CA LYS A 403 -7.41 -17.32 -30.97
C LYS A 403 -6.83 -15.90 -31.01
N LYS A 404 -5.58 -15.77 -31.46
CA LYS A 404 -4.88 -14.49 -31.64
C LYS A 404 -4.31 -14.37 -33.06
N SER A 405 -3.99 -13.14 -33.47
CA SER A 405 -3.33 -12.90 -34.76
C SER A 405 -1.83 -13.24 -34.68
N LYS A 406 -1.20 -13.56 -35.82
CA LYS A 406 0.25 -13.83 -35.87
C LYS A 406 1.10 -12.67 -35.32
N LEU A 407 0.67 -11.42 -35.53
CA LEU A 407 1.35 -10.24 -34.97
C LEU A 407 1.23 -10.21 -33.45
N TYR A 408 0.06 -10.53 -32.90
CA TYR A 408 -0.13 -10.61 -31.46
C TYR A 408 0.75 -11.72 -30.86
N GLU A 409 0.78 -12.90 -31.47
CA GLU A 409 1.64 -14.01 -31.01
C GLU A 409 3.14 -13.67 -31.09
N PHE A 410 3.57 -12.93 -32.12
CA PHE A 410 4.95 -12.47 -32.22
C PHE A 410 5.33 -11.52 -31.08
N LEU A 411 4.45 -10.56 -30.74
CA LEU A 411 4.70 -9.58 -29.70
C LEU A 411 4.58 -10.17 -28.29
N TRP A 412 3.51 -10.93 -28.04
CA TRP A 412 3.12 -11.37 -26.70
C TRP A 412 3.42 -12.83 -26.41
N GLY A 413 3.66 -13.67 -27.42
CA GLY A 413 3.97 -15.10 -27.27
C GLY A 413 2.82 -16.00 -27.72
N LYS A 414 3.09 -17.29 -27.92
CA LYS A 414 2.09 -18.34 -28.23
C LYS A 414 1.55 -19.02 -26.97
N HIS A 415 2.37 -19.13 -25.92
CA HIS A 415 2.02 -19.73 -24.63
C HIS A 415 1.47 -21.17 -24.77
N TYR A 416 0.59 -21.60 -23.85
CA TYR A 416 -0.19 -22.84 -23.87
C TYR A 416 -1.66 -22.62 -24.27
N ARG A 417 -1.98 -21.57 -25.05
CA ARG A 417 -3.37 -21.23 -25.44
C ARG A 417 -4.18 -22.41 -25.99
N ASP A 418 -3.54 -23.27 -26.76
CA ASP A 418 -4.17 -24.44 -27.33
C ASP A 418 -4.70 -25.38 -26.23
N TYR A 419 -3.96 -25.60 -25.15
CA TYR A 419 -4.39 -26.47 -24.03
C TYR A 419 -5.57 -25.91 -23.25
N TYR A 420 -5.67 -24.58 -23.13
CA TYR A 420 -6.79 -23.93 -22.44
C TYR A 420 -8.11 -24.04 -23.20
N SER A 421 -8.07 -24.13 -24.53
CA SER A 421 -9.26 -24.23 -25.39
C SER A 421 -9.50 -25.62 -25.98
N LYS A 422 -8.59 -26.57 -25.73
CA LYS A 422 -8.75 -27.98 -26.12
C LYS A 422 -9.82 -28.62 -25.26
N LYS A 423 -10.83 -29.21 -25.89
CA LYS A 423 -11.86 -29.98 -25.18
C LYS A 423 -11.28 -31.32 -24.76
N ILE A 424 -11.37 -31.62 -23.47
CA ILE A 424 -10.91 -32.87 -22.86
C ILE A 424 -12.09 -33.66 -22.32
N GLY A 425 -12.02 -34.99 -22.36
CA GLY A 425 -12.99 -35.85 -21.69
C GLY A 425 -12.76 -35.90 -20.19
N VAL A 426 -13.72 -35.43 -19.39
CA VAL A 426 -13.63 -35.39 -17.91
C VAL A 426 -14.90 -35.92 -17.27
N LYS A 427 -14.78 -36.47 -16.06
CA LYS A 427 -15.92 -36.95 -15.27
C LYS A 427 -16.71 -35.76 -14.73
N ASN A 428 -18.04 -35.86 -14.76
CA ASN A 428 -18.91 -34.92 -14.06
C ASN A 428 -18.97 -35.27 -12.58
N LEU A 429 -18.93 -34.27 -11.72
CA LEU A 429 -18.95 -34.44 -10.27
C LEU A 429 -20.25 -33.91 -9.65
N ALA A 430 -21.07 -34.84 -9.14
CA ALA A 430 -22.26 -34.54 -8.36
C ALA A 430 -21.88 -34.44 -6.87
N LEU A 431 -22.08 -33.27 -6.28
CA LEU A 431 -21.67 -32.97 -4.90
C LEU A 431 -22.62 -33.58 -3.86
N ASP A 432 -23.85 -33.91 -4.24
CA ASP A 432 -24.82 -34.59 -3.38
C ASP A 432 -24.53 -36.10 -3.19
N THR A 433 -23.73 -36.72 -4.06
CA THR A 433 -23.30 -38.12 -3.96
C THR A 433 -21.82 -38.29 -3.60
N LEU A 434 -20.97 -37.29 -3.90
CA LEU A 434 -19.56 -37.27 -3.53
C LEU A 434 -19.38 -37.54 -2.03
N PHE A 435 -18.61 -38.58 -1.68
CA PHE A 435 -18.37 -39.02 -0.30
C PHE A 435 -19.66 -39.23 0.54
N GLY A 436 -20.74 -39.70 -0.09
CA GLY A 436 -22.04 -39.85 0.56
C GLY A 436 -22.83 -38.54 0.74
N GLY A 437 -22.39 -37.49 0.03
CA GLY A 437 -22.94 -36.13 -0.01
C GLY A 437 -22.13 -35.14 0.84
N VAL A 438 -21.59 -34.11 0.18
CA VAL A 438 -20.84 -33.04 0.83
C VAL A 438 -21.68 -31.79 1.06
N LYS A 439 -21.25 -30.97 2.03
CA LYS A 439 -21.80 -29.64 2.29
C LYS A 439 -20.81 -28.57 1.83
N THR A 440 -21.30 -27.56 1.13
CA THR A 440 -20.50 -26.37 0.82
C THR A 440 -20.36 -25.48 2.04
N ASP A 441 -19.13 -25.14 2.43
CA ASP A 441 -18.83 -24.23 3.54
C ASP A 441 -18.64 -22.80 3.04
N ARG A 442 -17.47 -22.46 2.49
CA ARG A 442 -17.09 -21.06 2.21
C ARG A 442 -16.24 -20.92 0.96
N ALA A 443 -16.39 -19.82 0.22
CA ALA A 443 -15.55 -19.51 -0.94
C ALA A 443 -14.17 -18.97 -0.51
N GLY A 444 -13.16 -19.12 -1.36
CA GLY A 444 -11.77 -18.71 -1.15
C GLY A 444 -11.02 -18.54 -2.47
N GLY A 445 -9.70 -18.76 -2.44
CA GLY A 445 -8.89 -18.93 -3.66
C GLY A 445 -7.80 -17.87 -3.92
N GLY A 446 -7.29 -17.20 -2.87
CA GLY A 446 -6.15 -16.28 -3.00
C GLY A 446 -6.47 -15.06 -3.86
N HIS A 447 -5.51 -14.55 -4.62
CA HIS A 447 -5.70 -13.34 -5.44
C HIS A 447 -6.19 -13.61 -6.87
N GLN A 448 -6.21 -14.86 -7.33
CA GLN A 448 -6.45 -15.17 -8.75
C GLN A 448 -7.42 -16.31 -9.00
N THR A 449 -7.54 -17.26 -8.06
CA THR A 449 -8.30 -18.48 -8.27
C THR A 449 -9.63 -18.42 -7.53
N LYS A 450 -10.68 -19.07 -8.03
CA LYS A 450 -11.92 -19.28 -7.26
C LYS A 450 -11.83 -20.66 -6.61
N SER A 451 -11.98 -20.73 -5.30
CA SER A 451 -12.09 -22.03 -4.60
C SER A 451 -13.28 -22.09 -3.67
N LEU A 452 -13.81 -23.29 -3.43
CA LEU A 452 -14.93 -23.52 -2.51
C LEU A 452 -14.60 -24.70 -1.62
N ARG A 453 -14.69 -24.49 -0.30
CA ARG A 453 -14.49 -25.56 0.69
C ARG A 453 -15.72 -26.45 0.77
N LEU A 454 -15.47 -27.74 0.83
CA LEU A 454 -16.44 -28.81 0.96
C LEU A 454 -16.17 -29.59 2.25
N GLU A 455 -17.22 -30.02 2.94
CA GLU A 455 -17.15 -30.77 4.18
C GLU A 455 -17.94 -32.08 4.01
N THR A 456 -17.33 -33.22 4.32
CA THR A 456 -18.01 -34.52 4.30
C THR A 456 -18.82 -34.72 5.59
N LYS A 457 -19.70 -35.73 5.61
CA LYS A 457 -20.43 -36.12 6.84
C LYS A 457 -19.51 -36.58 7.98
N ALA A 458 -18.33 -37.09 7.65
CA ALA A 458 -17.31 -37.50 8.60
C ALA A 458 -16.44 -36.33 9.12
N GLY A 459 -16.64 -35.11 8.61
CA GLY A 459 -15.90 -33.92 9.02
C GLY A 459 -14.62 -33.64 8.22
N ASN A 460 -14.23 -34.52 7.29
CA ASN A 460 -13.09 -34.27 6.40
C ASN A 460 -13.35 -33.08 5.47
N GLU A 461 -12.38 -32.19 5.32
CA GLU A 461 -12.47 -31.04 4.42
C GLU A 461 -11.75 -31.26 3.09
N TYR A 462 -12.42 -30.85 2.02
CA TYR A 462 -11.89 -30.82 0.66
C TYR A 462 -12.05 -29.41 0.08
N VAL A 463 -11.37 -29.14 -1.02
CA VAL A 463 -11.53 -27.90 -1.76
C VAL A 463 -11.74 -28.21 -3.24
N ILE A 464 -12.71 -27.54 -3.86
CA ILE A 464 -12.78 -27.45 -5.32
C ILE A 464 -12.15 -26.13 -5.77
N ARG A 465 -11.24 -26.20 -6.74
CA ARG A 465 -10.49 -25.04 -7.25
C ARG A 465 -10.71 -24.91 -8.75
N ALA A 466 -11.28 -23.79 -9.19
CA ALA A 466 -11.53 -23.54 -10.61
C ALA A 466 -10.20 -23.43 -11.38
N LEU A 467 -10.12 -24.06 -12.56
CA LEU A 467 -8.97 -23.90 -13.45
C LEU A 467 -8.98 -22.54 -14.15
N LYS A 468 -10.16 -21.99 -14.41
CA LYS A 468 -10.32 -20.63 -14.97
C LYS A 468 -9.98 -19.58 -13.90
N LYS A 469 -8.88 -18.86 -14.13
CA LYS A 469 -8.43 -17.75 -13.28
C LYS A 469 -9.33 -16.51 -13.46
N SER A 470 -9.18 -15.55 -12.55
CA SER A 470 -9.85 -14.25 -12.58
C SER A 470 -8.83 -13.12 -12.69
N GLY A 471 -8.73 -12.48 -13.86
CA GLY A 471 -7.85 -11.34 -14.08
C GLY A 471 -8.24 -10.14 -13.23
N VAL A 472 -9.54 -9.85 -13.13
CA VAL A 472 -10.07 -8.77 -12.27
C VAL A 472 -9.74 -8.95 -10.78
N ARG A 473 -9.78 -10.17 -10.24
CA ARG A 473 -9.42 -10.44 -8.84
C ARG A 473 -7.94 -10.17 -8.59
N PHE A 474 -7.08 -10.54 -9.55
CA PHE A 474 -5.65 -10.28 -9.48
C PHE A 474 -5.34 -8.79 -9.52
N LEU A 475 -5.93 -8.06 -10.47
CA LEU A 475 -5.78 -6.60 -10.55
C LEU A 475 -6.19 -5.92 -9.25
N GLN A 476 -7.32 -6.34 -8.68
CA GLN A 476 -7.82 -5.78 -7.43
C GLN A 476 -6.88 -6.02 -6.25
N ALA A 477 -6.35 -7.23 -6.11
CA ALA A 477 -5.55 -7.61 -4.95
C ALA A 477 -4.08 -7.18 -5.03
N VAL A 478 -3.52 -7.14 -6.24
CA VAL A 478 -2.08 -6.90 -6.46
C VAL A 478 -1.79 -5.48 -6.94
N ALA A 479 -2.53 -4.97 -7.93
CA ALA A 479 -2.25 -3.68 -8.56
C ALA A 479 -3.03 -2.52 -7.91
N PHE A 480 -4.31 -2.72 -7.57
CA PHE A 480 -5.23 -1.67 -7.11
C PHE A 480 -5.68 -1.87 -5.66
N LYS A 481 -4.71 -2.03 -4.76
CA LYS A 481 -4.94 -2.32 -3.33
C LYS A 481 -5.83 -1.30 -2.60
N ASN A 482 -5.85 -0.06 -3.06
CA ASN A 482 -6.52 1.08 -2.42
C ASN A 482 -7.71 1.60 -3.23
N GLN A 483 -8.10 0.93 -4.31
CA GLN A 483 -9.24 1.34 -5.10
C GLN A 483 -10.02 0.11 -5.55
N TYR A 484 -11.32 0.09 -5.28
CA TYR A 484 -12.18 -0.93 -5.85
C TYR A 484 -12.37 -0.69 -7.35
N VAL A 485 -11.94 -1.64 -8.17
CA VAL A 485 -11.87 -1.53 -9.63
C VAL A 485 -12.47 -2.74 -10.36
N VAL A 486 -12.95 -3.78 -9.66
CA VAL A 486 -13.48 -5.01 -10.29
C VAL A 486 -14.52 -4.69 -11.37
N ASP A 487 -15.51 -3.85 -11.08
CA ASP A 487 -16.57 -3.46 -12.03
C ASP A 487 -16.06 -2.63 -13.22
N ASP A 488 -14.90 -1.99 -13.08
CA ASP A 488 -14.27 -1.20 -14.14
C ASP A 488 -13.42 -2.07 -15.08
N PHE A 489 -12.90 -3.21 -14.58
CA PHE A 489 -12.05 -4.13 -15.34
C PHE A 489 -12.79 -5.36 -15.88
N ASP A 490 -13.95 -5.73 -15.37
CA ASP A 490 -14.67 -6.92 -15.84
C ASP A 490 -14.99 -6.84 -17.34
N GLY A 491 -14.60 -7.88 -18.09
CA GLY A 491 -14.73 -7.95 -19.55
C GLY A 491 -13.85 -6.97 -20.36
N SER A 492 -13.02 -6.15 -19.69
CA SER A 492 -12.09 -5.19 -20.32
C SER A 492 -10.99 -5.89 -21.13
N TYR A 493 -10.24 -5.12 -21.92
CA TYR A 493 -9.05 -5.69 -22.56
C TYR A 493 -8.00 -6.09 -21.52
N ALA A 494 -7.83 -5.34 -20.42
CA ALA A 494 -6.87 -5.69 -19.36
C ALA A 494 -7.17 -7.08 -18.77
N ASP A 495 -8.44 -7.35 -18.45
CA ASP A 495 -8.89 -8.65 -17.97
C ASP A 495 -8.63 -9.74 -19.01
N LYS A 496 -8.99 -9.51 -20.29
CA LYS A 496 -8.70 -10.44 -21.39
C LYS A 496 -7.20 -10.68 -21.60
N PHE A 497 -6.37 -9.65 -21.45
CA PHE A 497 -4.91 -9.74 -21.55
C PHE A 497 -4.33 -10.53 -20.38
N LEU A 498 -4.85 -10.37 -19.16
CA LEU A 498 -4.43 -11.18 -18.02
C LEU A 498 -4.89 -12.62 -18.12
N LEU A 499 -6.11 -12.87 -18.60
CA LEU A 499 -6.59 -14.23 -18.89
C LEU A 499 -5.71 -14.90 -19.97
N ASP A 500 -5.25 -14.14 -20.96
CA ASP A 500 -4.28 -14.56 -21.96
C ASP A 500 -2.90 -14.83 -21.33
N PHE A 501 -2.42 -13.93 -20.47
CA PHE A 501 -1.19 -14.08 -19.72
C PHE A 501 -1.20 -15.35 -18.86
N TYR A 502 -2.32 -15.69 -18.20
CA TYR A 502 -2.43 -16.95 -17.45
C TYR A 502 -2.22 -18.20 -18.30
N THR A 503 -2.35 -18.11 -19.63
CA THR A 503 -2.00 -19.23 -20.52
C THR A 503 -0.50 -19.49 -20.64
N THR A 504 0.36 -18.64 -20.05
CA THR A 504 1.81 -18.90 -19.94
C THR A 504 2.09 -20.10 -19.04
N SER A 505 1.20 -20.41 -18.10
CA SER A 505 1.36 -21.55 -17.18
C SER A 505 0.62 -22.78 -17.72
N HIS A 506 1.24 -23.95 -17.63
CA HIS A 506 0.64 -25.18 -18.15
C HIS A 506 -0.59 -25.55 -17.30
N PRO A 507 -1.80 -25.68 -17.90
CA PRO A 507 -3.06 -25.71 -17.14
C PRO A 507 -3.25 -26.95 -16.26
N TYR A 508 -2.52 -28.03 -16.56
CA TYR A 508 -2.69 -29.32 -15.91
C TYR A 508 -1.49 -29.77 -15.06
N THR A 509 -0.56 -28.87 -14.73
CA THR A 509 0.65 -29.18 -13.95
C THR A 509 0.43 -29.94 -12.65
N PRO A 510 -0.60 -29.65 -11.82
CA PRO A 510 -0.72 -30.33 -10.53
C PRO A 510 -0.94 -31.84 -10.65
N LEU A 511 -1.51 -32.33 -11.77
CA LEU A 511 -1.78 -33.75 -12.01
C LEU A 511 -0.49 -34.57 -12.22
N ALA A 512 0.56 -33.96 -12.76
CA ALA A 512 1.85 -34.64 -12.97
C ALA A 512 2.76 -34.55 -11.75
N ILE A 513 2.54 -33.60 -10.84
CA ILE A 513 3.52 -33.33 -9.77
C ILE A 513 3.42 -34.31 -8.60
N GLY A 514 2.22 -34.83 -8.32
CA GLY A 514 1.99 -35.74 -7.19
C GLY A 514 2.89 -36.97 -7.23
N GLU A 515 2.84 -37.73 -8.32
CA GLU A 515 3.62 -38.97 -8.45
C GLU A 515 5.14 -38.75 -8.33
N MET A 516 5.67 -37.65 -8.87
CA MET A 516 7.08 -37.30 -8.66
C MET A 516 7.39 -36.92 -7.20
N SER A 517 6.45 -36.27 -6.52
CA SER A 517 6.60 -35.87 -5.12
C SER A 517 6.60 -37.11 -4.20
N ASP A 518 5.72 -38.08 -4.45
CA ASP A 518 5.66 -39.36 -3.75
C ASP A 518 7.00 -40.11 -3.78
N LYS A 519 7.64 -40.18 -4.96
CA LYS A 519 8.96 -40.82 -5.15
C LYS A 519 10.05 -40.19 -4.32
N LEU A 520 9.95 -38.90 -4.06
CA LEU A 520 10.91 -38.14 -3.26
C LEU A 520 10.52 -38.08 -1.78
N GLY A 521 9.35 -38.58 -1.39
CA GLY A 521 8.79 -38.42 -0.06
C GLY A 521 8.53 -36.96 0.30
N ILE A 522 8.14 -36.15 -0.69
CA ILE A 522 7.69 -34.76 -0.49
C ILE A 522 6.18 -34.81 -0.32
N ARG A 523 5.67 -34.33 0.81
CA ARG A 523 4.22 -34.22 1.02
C ARG A 523 3.60 -33.30 -0.03
N HIS A 524 2.39 -33.62 -0.49
CA HIS A 524 1.63 -32.81 -1.43
C HIS A 524 0.13 -33.08 -1.26
N THR A 525 -0.70 -32.22 -1.83
CA THR A 525 -2.12 -32.49 -2.07
C THR A 525 -2.28 -33.35 -3.31
N THR A 526 -3.35 -34.13 -3.42
CA THR A 526 -3.62 -35.00 -4.58
C THR A 526 -4.78 -34.45 -5.40
N PRO A 527 -4.52 -33.57 -6.39
CA PRO A 527 -5.57 -32.98 -7.20
C PRO A 527 -6.15 -33.98 -8.19
N GLU A 528 -7.47 -34.04 -8.26
CA GLU A 528 -8.22 -34.77 -9.27
C GLU A 528 -9.05 -33.82 -10.13
N LEU A 529 -9.09 -34.04 -11.45
CA LEU A 529 -9.75 -33.15 -12.40
C LEU A 529 -11.20 -33.57 -12.67
N PHE A 530 -12.13 -32.64 -12.46
CA PHE A 530 -13.57 -32.85 -12.70
C PHE A 530 -14.23 -31.68 -13.44
N TYR A 531 -15.35 -31.96 -14.10
CA TYR A 531 -16.32 -30.93 -14.48
C TYR A 531 -17.42 -30.87 -13.41
N ILE A 532 -17.68 -29.68 -12.87
CA ILE A 532 -18.71 -29.50 -11.85
C ILE A 532 -19.85 -28.70 -12.49
N PRO A 533 -21.00 -29.33 -12.82
CA PRO A 533 -22.16 -28.60 -13.32
C PRO A 533 -22.80 -27.77 -12.21
N LYS A 534 -23.54 -26.73 -12.59
CA LYS A 534 -24.43 -26.02 -11.65
C LYS A 534 -25.46 -26.99 -11.08
N GLN A 535 -25.61 -26.96 -9.76
CA GLN A 535 -26.36 -27.97 -9.02
C GLN A 535 -26.91 -27.44 -7.69
N LYS A 536 -27.95 -28.09 -7.15
CA LYS A 536 -28.65 -27.63 -5.94
C LYS A 536 -27.72 -27.53 -4.72
N THR A 537 -26.76 -28.44 -4.59
CA THR A 537 -25.79 -28.48 -3.48
C THR A 537 -24.92 -27.23 -3.39
N LEU A 538 -24.64 -26.54 -4.50
CA LEU A 538 -23.89 -25.28 -4.52
C LEU A 538 -24.68 -24.11 -3.91
N LYS A 539 -26.01 -24.19 -3.79
CA LYS A 539 -26.85 -23.12 -3.22
C LYS A 539 -26.53 -21.75 -3.86
N ASN A 540 -26.20 -20.75 -3.04
CA ASN A 540 -25.84 -19.39 -3.49
C ASN A 540 -24.49 -19.35 -4.22
N PHE A 541 -23.64 -20.37 -4.08
CA PHE A 541 -22.37 -20.43 -4.80
C PHE A 541 -22.54 -20.66 -6.32
N ASN A 542 -23.72 -21.06 -6.81
CA ASN A 542 -24.01 -21.17 -8.25
C ASN A 542 -23.83 -19.84 -9.03
N ASP A 543 -23.75 -18.70 -8.34
CA ASP A 543 -23.43 -17.41 -8.96
C ASP A 543 -21.98 -17.36 -9.48
N ASN A 544 -21.04 -17.99 -8.76
CA ASN A 544 -19.60 -17.92 -9.04
C ASN A 544 -18.95 -19.28 -9.36
N PHE A 545 -19.67 -20.38 -9.09
CA PHE A 545 -19.23 -21.76 -9.24
C PHE A 545 -20.20 -22.57 -10.10
N GLY A 546 -19.70 -23.67 -10.66
CA GLY A 546 -20.44 -24.55 -11.57
C GLY A 546 -20.18 -24.24 -13.05
N ASP A 547 -20.47 -25.23 -13.89
CA ASP A 547 -20.30 -25.26 -15.35
C ASP A 547 -18.85 -25.01 -15.84
N GLU A 548 -17.85 -25.33 -15.02
CA GLU A 548 -16.42 -25.13 -15.31
C GLU A 548 -15.60 -26.37 -14.91
N LEU A 549 -14.32 -26.41 -15.30
CA LEU A 549 -13.35 -27.41 -14.83
C LEU A 549 -12.79 -27.02 -13.45
N TYR A 550 -12.70 -28.01 -12.55
CA TYR A 550 -12.19 -27.85 -11.20
C TYR A 550 -11.20 -28.97 -10.85
N TYR A 551 -10.21 -28.62 -10.03
CA TYR A 551 -9.52 -29.61 -9.20
C TYR A 551 -10.32 -29.86 -7.93
N LEU A 552 -10.52 -31.13 -7.57
CA LEU A 552 -10.88 -31.56 -6.24
C LEU A 552 -9.60 -31.96 -5.51
N GLU A 553 -9.35 -31.38 -4.35
CA GLU A 553 -8.16 -31.66 -3.55
C GLU A 553 -8.55 -31.86 -2.09
N ASP A 554 -7.80 -32.73 -1.42
CA ASP A 554 -7.77 -32.83 0.02
C ASP A 554 -7.23 -31.52 0.62
N ARG A 555 -7.78 -31.11 1.76
CA ARG A 555 -7.21 -30.01 2.55
C ARG A 555 -6.30 -30.62 3.61
N PRO A 556 -4.99 -30.30 3.63
CA PRO A 556 -4.11 -30.77 4.70
C PRO A 556 -4.63 -30.34 6.07
N MET A 557 -4.98 -31.31 6.91
CA MET A 557 -5.53 -31.12 8.25
C MET A 557 -5.25 -32.31 9.16
N GLU A 558 -5.47 -32.10 10.44
CA GLU A 558 -5.50 -33.18 11.43
C GLU A 558 -6.72 -34.08 11.17
N THR A 559 -6.48 -35.38 11.05
CA THR A 559 -7.50 -36.43 10.86
C THR A 559 -7.18 -37.62 11.76
N GLU A 560 -8.08 -38.61 11.84
CA GLU A 560 -7.77 -39.87 12.53
C GLU A 560 -6.57 -40.60 11.91
N GLU A 561 -6.38 -40.46 10.59
CA GLU A 561 -5.26 -41.05 9.85
C GLU A 561 -3.97 -40.22 9.95
N ASN A 562 -4.09 -38.90 10.08
CA ASN A 562 -2.97 -38.00 10.36
C ASN A 562 -3.25 -37.15 11.63
N PRO A 563 -2.88 -37.64 12.82
CA PRO A 563 -3.17 -36.97 14.07
C PRO A 563 -2.29 -35.72 14.32
N ASN A 564 -1.42 -35.35 13.39
CA ASN A 564 -0.57 -34.18 13.54
C ASN A 564 -1.34 -32.90 13.20
N LYS A 565 -1.17 -31.87 14.04
CA LYS A 565 -1.74 -30.55 13.78
C LYS A 565 -1.12 -29.94 12.51
N VAL A 566 -1.95 -29.33 11.66
CA VAL A 566 -1.48 -28.62 10.45
C VAL A 566 -1.64 -27.12 10.62
N ILE A 567 -0.53 -26.37 10.49
CA ILE A 567 -0.49 -24.92 10.70
C ILE A 567 0.05 -24.15 9.47
N GLY A 568 -0.14 -22.83 9.46
CA GLY A 568 0.33 -21.95 8.39
C GLY A 568 1.73 -21.39 8.64
N THR A 569 2.34 -20.81 7.60
CA THR A 569 3.69 -20.24 7.63
C THR A 569 3.89 -19.19 8.72
N ASP A 570 2.94 -18.26 8.90
CA ASP A 570 3.10 -17.20 9.89
C ASP A 570 3.06 -17.74 11.33
N GLU A 571 2.22 -18.75 11.62
CA GLU A 571 2.19 -19.45 12.91
C GLU A 571 3.51 -20.21 13.15
N VAL A 572 4.11 -20.82 12.12
CA VAL A 572 5.44 -21.45 12.23
C VAL A 572 6.51 -20.41 12.56
N ILE A 573 6.58 -19.29 11.83
CA ILE A 573 7.56 -18.23 12.09
C ILE A 573 7.42 -17.68 13.52
N MET A 574 6.19 -17.45 13.97
CA MET A 574 5.91 -17.02 15.35
C MET A 574 6.35 -18.08 16.37
N ASN A 575 6.05 -19.36 16.13
CA ASN A 575 6.45 -20.42 17.06
C ASN A 575 7.97 -20.60 17.09
N LEU A 576 8.67 -20.52 15.97
CA LEU A 576 10.14 -20.56 15.90
C LEU A 576 10.79 -19.39 16.66
N ALA A 577 10.15 -18.23 16.69
CA ALA A 577 10.57 -17.09 17.50
C ALA A 577 10.20 -17.26 18.98
N LYS A 578 9.15 -18.00 19.33
CA LYS A 578 8.61 -18.02 20.70
C LYS A 578 9.44 -18.80 21.72
N ASP A 579 10.03 -19.92 21.32
CA ASP A 579 10.63 -20.90 22.24
C ASP A 579 11.56 -21.86 21.49
N GLU A 580 12.66 -22.29 22.13
CA GLU A 580 13.70 -23.10 21.51
C GLU A 580 13.25 -24.51 21.09
N LYS A 581 12.17 -25.02 21.70
CA LYS A 581 11.65 -26.36 21.41
C LYS A 581 11.06 -26.50 20.00
N TYR A 582 10.72 -25.38 19.35
CA TYR A 582 10.15 -25.38 18.01
C TYR A 582 11.26 -25.38 16.98
N LYS A 583 11.28 -26.38 16.10
CA LYS A 583 12.34 -26.56 15.10
C LYS A 583 11.75 -26.82 13.72
N MET A 584 12.51 -26.44 12.69
CA MET A 584 12.15 -26.68 11.30
C MET A 584 12.84 -27.96 10.81
N ASP A 585 12.12 -28.80 10.06
CA ASP A 585 12.74 -29.88 9.29
C ASP A 585 13.43 -29.30 8.04
N GLU A 586 14.67 -28.82 8.23
CA GLU A 586 15.42 -28.13 7.17
C GLU A 586 15.69 -29.04 5.97
N LYS A 587 15.90 -30.35 6.18
CA LYS A 587 16.15 -31.30 5.09
C LYS A 587 14.92 -31.48 4.20
N SER A 588 13.74 -31.63 4.80
CA SER A 588 12.48 -31.70 4.04
C SER A 588 12.16 -30.38 3.34
N TRP A 589 12.50 -29.24 3.96
CA TRP A 589 12.40 -27.93 3.31
C TRP A 589 13.28 -27.84 2.07
N ILE A 590 14.59 -28.10 2.21
CA ILE A 590 15.55 -28.08 1.09
C ILE A 590 15.10 -29.01 -0.04
N LYS A 591 14.60 -30.21 0.30
CA LYS A 591 14.09 -31.17 -0.68
C LYS A 591 12.93 -30.60 -1.48
N ALA A 592 11.94 -29.99 -0.81
CA ALA A 592 10.82 -29.34 -1.48
C ALA A 592 11.28 -28.19 -2.38
N ARG A 593 12.21 -27.34 -1.91
CA ARG A 593 12.73 -26.19 -2.66
C ARG A 593 13.53 -26.61 -3.90
N LEU A 594 14.40 -27.60 -3.78
CA LEU A 594 15.15 -28.14 -4.93
C LEU A 594 14.23 -28.80 -5.95
N PHE A 595 13.17 -29.48 -5.49
CA PHE A 595 12.16 -30.02 -6.39
C PHE A 595 11.37 -28.91 -7.12
N ASP A 596 11.04 -27.81 -6.43
CA ASP A 596 10.40 -26.66 -7.07
C ASP A 596 11.31 -26.01 -8.13
N MET A 597 12.61 -25.90 -7.86
CA MET A 597 13.59 -25.48 -8.87
C MET A 597 13.67 -26.46 -10.04
N LEU A 598 13.62 -27.77 -9.77
CA LEU A 598 13.66 -28.80 -10.81
C LEU A 598 12.49 -28.64 -11.80
N ILE A 599 11.26 -28.52 -11.31
CA ILE A 599 10.04 -28.37 -12.14
C ILE A 599 9.81 -26.93 -12.66
N GLY A 600 10.64 -25.98 -12.23
CA GLY A 600 10.58 -24.58 -12.65
C GLY A 600 9.43 -23.79 -12.06
N ASP A 601 9.02 -24.12 -10.84
CA ASP A 601 8.01 -23.37 -10.12
C ASP A 601 8.64 -22.27 -9.23
N TRP A 602 8.49 -21.03 -9.69
CA TRP A 602 9.04 -19.83 -9.07
C TRP A 602 8.13 -19.24 -7.98
N ASP A 603 6.85 -19.61 -7.94
CA ASP A 603 5.81 -18.94 -7.13
C ASP A 603 5.65 -19.60 -5.75
N ARG A 604 6.58 -19.25 -4.85
CA ARG A 604 6.76 -19.94 -3.56
C ARG A 604 6.72 -19.00 -2.37
N HIS A 605 5.69 -18.16 -2.35
CA HIS A 605 5.37 -17.27 -1.24
C HIS A 605 4.74 -18.00 -0.04
N HIS A 606 4.65 -17.31 1.09
CA HIS A 606 4.20 -17.86 2.38
C HIS A 606 2.85 -18.62 2.36
N ASP A 607 1.84 -18.20 1.58
CA ASP A 607 0.56 -18.92 1.49
C ASP A 607 0.61 -20.27 0.76
N GLN A 608 1.71 -20.56 0.07
CA GLN A 608 1.91 -21.82 -0.67
C GLN A 608 2.47 -22.96 0.18
N TRP A 609 2.45 -22.77 1.49
CA TRP A 609 2.92 -23.77 2.45
C TRP A 609 1.91 -24.02 3.57
N LYS A 610 1.83 -25.28 3.97
CA LYS A 610 1.32 -25.72 5.27
C LYS A 610 2.41 -26.53 5.96
N PHE A 611 2.28 -26.75 7.25
CA PHE A 611 3.27 -27.48 8.03
C PHE A 611 2.61 -28.46 8.98
N GLU A 612 3.14 -29.67 9.03
CA GLU A 612 2.77 -30.71 9.97
C GLU A 612 3.58 -30.55 11.27
N GLU A 613 2.89 -30.52 12.41
CA GLU A 613 3.49 -30.45 13.75
C GLU A 613 3.79 -31.86 14.27
N LYS A 614 5.07 -32.24 14.35
CA LYS A 614 5.51 -33.53 14.91
C LYS A 614 6.16 -33.34 16.26
N LYS A 615 5.73 -34.10 17.27
CA LYS A 615 6.31 -34.06 18.61
C LYS A 615 7.37 -35.15 18.75
N GLU A 616 8.62 -34.76 18.89
CA GLU A 616 9.77 -35.68 18.95
C GLU A 616 10.73 -35.26 20.06
N ASN A 617 10.99 -36.16 21.03
CA ASN A 617 11.98 -35.95 22.10
C ASN A 617 11.81 -34.62 22.86
N GLY A 618 10.57 -34.18 23.09
CA GLY A 618 10.25 -32.91 23.76
C GLY A 618 10.26 -31.68 22.85
N ASN A 619 10.74 -31.81 21.60
CA ASN A 619 10.69 -30.78 20.57
C ASN A 619 9.42 -30.90 19.71
N VAL A 620 9.10 -29.81 19.04
CA VAL A 620 8.05 -29.72 18.02
C VAL A 620 8.72 -29.42 16.68
N ILE A 621 8.70 -30.39 15.78
CA ILE A 621 9.32 -30.32 14.45
C ILE A 621 8.25 -29.99 13.41
N TYR A 622 8.46 -28.92 12.64
CA TYR A 622 7.60 -28.54 11.53
C TYR A 622 8.12 -29.11 10.22
N SER A 623 7.36 -30.03 9.61
CA SER A 623 7.64 -30.57 8.27
C SER A 623 6.76 -29.86 7.21
N PRO A 624 7.32 -29.42 6.07
CA PRO A 624 6.57 -28.64 5.09
C PRO A 624 5.65 -29.51 4.21
N ILE A 625 4.50 -28.93 3.87
CA ILE A 625 3.50 -29.44 2.94
C ILE A 625 3.30 -28.36 1.86
N PRO A 626 4.04 -28.42 0.75
CA PRO A 626 3.83 -27.56 -0.41
C PRO A 626 2.41 -27.74 -0.98
N LYS A 627 1.83 -26.63 -1.44
CA LYS A 627 0.53 -26.58 -2.12
C LYS A 627 0.59 -25.65 -3.34
N ASP A 628 -0.39 -25.79 -4.23
CA ASP A 628 -0.63 -24.89 -5.37
C ASP A 628 0.60 -24.72 -6.31
N ARG A 629 1.03 -25.82 -6.93
CA ARG A 629 2.17 -25.83 -7.86
C ARG A 629 1.76 -25.50 -9.30
N ASP A 630 0.91 -24.49 -9.47
CA ASP A 630 0.29 -24.17 -10.76
C ASP A 630 1.20 -23.38 -11.72
N GLN A 631 2.35 -22.88 -11.24
CA GLN A 631 3.35 -22.16 -12.04
C GLN A 631 4.49 -23.04 -12.57
N ALA A 632 4.51 -24.34 -12.24
CA ALA A 632 5.44 -25.28 -12.86
C ALA A 632 5.32 -25.30 -14.40
N PHE A 633 6.42 -25.58 -15.10
CA PHE A 633 6.45 -25.65 -16.57
C PHE A 633 5.99 -24.37 -17.31
N SER A 634 6.12 -23.19 -16.68
CA SER A 634 5.77 -21.89 -17.25
C SER A 634 6.46 -21.60 -18.59
N LYS A 635 5.81 -20.83 -19.48
CA LYS A 635 6.29 -20.46 -20.82
C LYS A 635 6.07 -18.97 -21.10
N TYR A 636 7.11 -18.18 -20.91
CA TYR A 636 7.12 -16.74 -21.22
C TYR A 636 7.83 -16.47 -22.55
N ASP A 637 7.08 -16.54 -23.65
CA ASP A 637 7.55 -16.29 -25.02
C ASP A 637 7.01 -14.95 -25.59
N GLY A 638 7.47 -14.54 -26.76
CA GLY A 638 7.10 -13.27 -27.40
C GLY A 638 8.10 -12.14 -27.14
N LEU A 639 8.23 -11.24 -28.12
CA LEU A 639 9.24 -10.18 -28.10
C LEU A 639 9.06 -9.19 -26.94
N ILE A 640 7.85 -8.67 -26.75
CA ILE A 640 7.55 -7.68 -25.72
C ILE A 640 7.46 -8.34 -24.35
N LEU A 641 6.78 -9.48 -24.25
CA LEU A 641 6.64 -10.17 -22.97
C LEU A 641 8.01 -10.56 -22.38
N SER A 642 8.93 -11.06 -23.20
CA SER A 642 10.28 -11.40 -22.74
C SER A 642 11.11 -10.19 -22.27
N LEU A 643 10.81 -8.98 -22.75
CA LEU A 643 11.40 -7.73 -22.24
C LEU A 643 10.75 -7.28 -20.93
N VAL A 644 9.42 -7.37 -20.83
CA VAL A 644 8.66 -7.06 -19.61
C VAL A 644 9.10 -7.96 -18.46
N MET A 645 9.34 -9.25 -18.71
CA MET A 645 9.88 -10.21 -17.73
C MET A 645 11.34 -9.94 -17.32
N LYS A 646 11.96 -8.84 -17.76
CA LYS A 646 13.26 -8.36 -17.24
C LYS A 646 13.10 -7.26 -16.18
N ILE A 647 11.90 -6.70 -16.01
CA ILE A 647 11.62 -5.74 -14.93
C ILE A 647 11.88 -6.45 -13.58
N PRO A 648 12.62 -5.85 -12.63
CA PRO A 648 13.02 -6.52 -11.39
C PRO A 648 11.90 -7.23 -10.64
N ASP A 649 10.70 -6.64 -10.61
CA ASP A 649 9.54 -7.23 -9.93
C ASP A 649 8.96 -8.46 -10.63
N LEU A 650 9.22 -8.65 -11.93
CA LEU A 650 8.76 -9.78 -12.72
C LEU A 650 9.89 -10.75 -13.10
N ARG A 651 11.15 -10.38 -12.87
CA ARG A 651 12.34 -11.11 -13.33
C ARG A 651 12.45 -12.55 -12.80
N HIS A 652 11.77 -12.81 -11.69
CA HIS A 652 11.69 -14.12 -11.06
C HIS A 652 10.79 -15.10 -11.83
N MET A 653 9.83 -14.59 -12.60
CA MET A 653 8.97 -15.34 -13.51
C MET A 653 9.79 -15.78 -14.73
N GLN A 654 10.48 -16.92 -14.61
CA GLN A 654 11.32 -17.46 -15.68
C GLN A 654 10.61 -18.61 -16.40
N GLY A 655 10.83 -18.70 -17.72
CA GLY A 655 10.31 -19.82 -18.50
C GLY A 655 11.00 -21.12 -18.11
N PHE A 656 10.27 -22.23 -18.20
CA PHE A 656 10.81 -23.56 -18.05
C PHE A 656 11.52 -23.97 -19.35
N ASP A 657 12.84 -24.03 -19.25
CA ASP A 657 13.73 -24.39 -20.34
C ASP A 657 14.80 -25.37 -19.82
N GLU A 658 15.63 -25.90 -20.73
CA GLU A 658 16.73 -26.84 -20.41
C GLU A 658 17.62 -26.35 -19.26
N LYS A 659 17.73 -25.02 -19.09
CA LYS A 659 18.50 -24.39 -18.02
C LYS A 659 17.69 -23.34 -17.26
N ILE A 660 17.97 -23.21 -15.97
CA ILE A 660 17.53 -22.05 -15.20
C ILE A 660 18.38 -20.86 -15.62
N ARG A 661 17.76 -19.85 -16.24
CA ARG A 661 18.47 -18.67 -16.78
C ARG A 661 19.24 -17.93 -15.69
N ASP A 662 18.64 -17.78 -14.50
CA ASP A 662 19.26 -17.08 -13.38
C ASP A 662 18.70 -17.63 -12.05
N VAL A 663 19.47 -18.47 -11.36
CA VAL A 663 19.02 -19.19 -10.15
C VAL A 663 18.67 -18.22 -9.02
N LYS A 664 19.46 -17.15 -8.88
CA LYS A 664 19.19 -16.07 -7.91
C LYS A 664 17.80 -15.50 -8.15
N TRP A 665 17.52 -15.01 -9.36
CA TRP A 665 16.26 -14.33 -9.64
C TRP A 665 15.07 -15.28 -9.62
N PHE A 666 15.23 -16.53 -10.09
CA PHE A 666 14.17 -17.54 -10.03
C PHE A 666 13.67 -17.73 -8.59
N ASN A 667 14.58 -17.72 -7.63
CA ASN A 667 14.27 -17.90 -6.21
C ASN A 667 14.01 -16.58 -5.45
N ARG A 668 13.62 -15.49 -6.11
CA ARG A 668 13.35 -14.20 -5.45
C ARG A 668 12.20 -14.27 -4.44
N GLU A 669 11.05 -14.81 -4.84
CA GLU A 669 9.86 -14.94 -3.98
C GLU A 669 10.11 -15.82 -2.74
N PRO A 670 10.72 -17.02 -2.85
CA PRO A 670 10.99 -17.89 -1.70
C PRO A 670 12.17 -17.44 -0.83
N TYR A 671 13.03 -16.54 -1.31
CA TYR A 671 14.27 -16.13 -0.62
C TYR A 671 14.09 -15.78 0.87
N PRO A 672 13.08 -15.01 1.31
CA PRO A 672 12.88 -14.71 2.73
C PRO A 672 12.63 -15.94 3.59
N LEU A 673 11.87 -16.92 3.10
CA LEU A 673 11.56 -18.15 3.83
C LEU A 673 12.75 -19.11 3.81
N ASP A 674 13.45 -19.21 2.68
CA ASP A 674 14.64 -20.04 2.56
C ASP A 674 15.72 -19.56 3.55
N LEU A 675 15.88 -18.24 3.75
CA LEU A 675 16.74 -17.70 4.81
C LEU A 675 16.27 -18.05 6.23
N ALA A 676 14.96 -18.00 6.49
CA ALA A 676 14.40 -18.23 7.83
C ALA A 676 14.40 -19.72 8.23
N PHE A 677 14.21 -20.62 7.27
CA PHE A 677 14.00 -22.04 7.51
C PHE A 677 15.24 -22.93 7.32
N THR A 678 16.31 -22.44 6.69
CA THR A 678 17.55 -23.23 6.53
C THR A 678 18.73 -22.61 7.29
N LYS A 679 18.51 -22.23 8.55
CA LYS A 679 19.50 -21.48 9.35
C LYS A 679 20.72 -22.33 9.73
N ASN A 680 20.55 -23.64 9.90
CA ASN A 680 21.61 -24.57 10.29
C ASN A 680 22.24 -25.32 9.12
N SER A 681 21.55 -25.42 7.98
CA SER A 681 22.01 -26.14 6.79
C SER A 681 23.13 -25.41 6.05
N GLY A 682 24.14 -26.14 5.57
CA GLY A 682 25.25 -25.63 4.74
C GLY A 682 25.26 -26.21 3.32
N GLU A 683 26.27 -25.86 2.51
CA GLU A 683 26.39 -26.33 1.12
C GLU A 683 26.32 -27.86 0.99
N LYS A 684 26.91 -28.59 1.94
CA LYS A 684 26.85 -30.06 1.97
C LYS A 684 25.42 -30.60 2.04
N ASP A 685 24.57 -30.05 2.90
CA ASP A 685 23.19 -30.52 3.07
C ASP A 685 22.37 -30.33 1.79
N TRP A 686 22.56 -29.19 1.11
CA TRP A 686 21.91 -28.91 -0.18
C TRP A 686 22.39 -29.85 -1.29
N LEU A 687 23.70 -30.14 -1.35
CA LEU A 687 24.26 -31.07 -2.32
C LEU A 687 23.80 -32.51 -2.07
N ASP A 688 23.79 -32.96 -0.81
CA ASP A 688 23.35 -34.30 -0.43
C ASP A 688 21.86 -34.51 -0.78
N VAL A 689 21.01 -33.48 -0.64
CA VAL A 689 19.60 -33.54 -1.06
C VAL A 689 19.45 -33.49 -2.59
N ALA A 690 20.24 -32.70 -3.29
CA ALA A 690 20.25 -32.70 -4.76
C ALA A 690 20.64 -34.08 -5.31
N ASP A 691 21.67 -34.70 -4.72
CA ASP A 691 22.09 -36.08 -4.99
C ASP A 691 20.98 -37.10 -4.80
N PHE A 692 20.27 -36.99 -3.67
CA PHE A 692 19.12 -37.83 -3.37
C PHE A 692 18.04 -37.71 -4.46
N ILE A 693 17.67 -36.49 -4.87
CA ILE A 693 16.65 -36.27 -5.91
C ILE A 693 17.11 -36.84 -7.25
N GLN A 694 18.36 -36.58 -7.65
CA GLN A 694 18.91 -37.07 -8.91
C GLN A 694 18.88 -38.60 -9.03
N SER A 695 19.11 -39.29 -7.92
CA SER A 695 19.22 -40.75 -7.85
C SER A 695 17.88 -41.46 -7.68
N ASN A 696 16.87 -40.81 -7.08
CA ASN A 696 15.58 -41.43 -6.75
C ASN A 696 14.43 -41.03 -7.69
N LEU A 697 14.62 -40.03 -8.55
CA LEU A 697 13.64 -39.66 -9.57
C LEU A 697 14.14 -40.11 -10.95
N THR A 698 13.69 -41.28 -11.41
CA THR A 698 14.12 -41.84 -12.70
C THR A 698 13.32 -41.28 -13.88
N GLU A 699 13.82 -41.46 -15.11
CA GLU A 699 13.06 -41.11 -16.32
C GLU A 699 11.71 -41.84 -16.37
N ASN A 700 11.66 -43.11 -15.96
CA ASN A 700 10.41 -43.87 -15.91
C ASN A 700 9.41 -43.27 -14.93
N ASP A 701 9.87 -42.80 -13.76
CA ASP A 701 8.97 -42.13 -12.79
C ASP A 701 8.43 -40.81 -13.37
N ILE A 702 9.28 -40.03 -14.04
CA ILE A 702 8.86 -38.78 -14.71
C ILE A 702 7.84 -39.08 -15.81
N ARG A 703 8.11 -40.06 -16.69
CA ARG A 703 7.21 -40.40 -17.80
C ARG A 703 5.84 -40.85 -17.29
N LYS A 704 5.79 -41.73 -16.27
CA LYS A 704 4.54 -42.15 -15.63
C LYS A 704 3.78 -40.97 -15.04
N ALA A 705 4.47 -40.05 -14.39
CA ALA A 705 3.84 -38.86 -13.84
C ALA A 705 3.14 -38.01 -14.92
N PHE A 706 3.70 -37.91 -16.13
CA PHE A 706 3.07 -37.22 -17.26
C PHE A 706 1.88 -38.00 -17.88
N GLU A 707 1.75 -39.31 -17.63
CA GLU A 707 0.57 -40.08 -18.05
C GLU A 707 -0.70 -39.68 -17.29
N ASN A 708 -0.58 -39.00 -16.14
CA ASN A 708 -1.70 -38.45 -15.38
C ASN A 708 -2.29 -37.17 -16.00
N LEU A 709 -1.61 -36.55 -16.97
CA LEU A 709 -2.18 -35.44 -17.74
C LEU A 709 -3.35 -35.92 -18.62
N PRO A 710 -4.33 -35.06 -18.97
CA PRO A 710 -5.37 -35.43 -19.92
C PRO A 710 -4.75 -35.99 -21.21
N LYS A 711 -5.30 -37.10 -21.74
CA LYS A 711 -4.77 -37.80 -22.92
C LYS A 711 -4.58 -36.86 -24.11
N GLU A 712 -5.49 -35.91 -24.27
CA GLU A 712 -5.43 -34.91 -25.33
C GLU A 712 -4.23 -33.95 -25.19
N THR A 713 -3.56 -33.87 -24.05
CA THR A 713 -2.37 -33.03 -23.80
C THR A 713 -1.07 -33.82 -23.70
N GLN A 714 -1.11 -35.15 -23.86
CA GLN A 714 0.08 -36.00 -23.93
C GLN A 714 0.66 -35.99 -25.36
N ASP A 715 1.22 -34.85 -25.77
CA ASP A 715 1.75 -34.64 -27.12
C ASP A 715 3.24 -34.23 -27.12
N LYS A 716 3.73 -33.69 -28.25
CA LYS A 716 5.13 -33.27 -28.41
C LYS A 716 5.56 -32.21 -27.39
N VAL A 717 4.65 -31.38 -26.90
CA VAL A 717 4.96 -30.38 -25.86
C VAL A 717 5.23 -31.10 -24.53
N SER A 718 4.47 -32.14 -24.21
CA SER A 718 4.72 -32.96 -23.02
C SER A 718 6.06 -33.70 -23.10
N GLU A 719 6.41 -34.23 -24.27
CA GLU A 719 7.74 -34.84 -24.47
C GLU A 719 8.87 -33.80 -24.33
N ASP A 720 8.73 -32.60 -24.89
CA ASP A 720 9.70 -31.50 -24.73
C ASP A 720 9.89 -31.12 -23.25
N LEU A 721 8.80 -31.06 -22.47
CA LEU A 721 8.86 -30.80 -21.02
C LEU A 721 9.60 -31.92 -20.27
N ILE A 722 9.35 -33.19 -20.60
CA ILE A 722 10.05 -34.34 -20.02
C ILE A 722 11.56 -34.24 -20.29
N GLN A 723 11.96 -33.98 -21.54
CA GLN A 723 13.38 -33.86 -21.89
C GLN A 723 14.07 -32.71 -21.15
N LYS A 724 13.43 -31.54 -21.08
CA LYS A 724 13.94 -30.40 -20.30
C LYS A 724 14.06 -30.73 -18.82
N LEU A 725 13.09 -31.44 -18.26
CA LEU A 725 13.10 -31.86 -16.85
C LEU A 725 14.27 -32.82 -16.56
N LEU A 726 14.54 -33.77 -17.45
CA LEU A 726 15.69 -34.68 -17.34
C LEU A 726 17.02 -33.92 -17.37
N ILE A 727 17.19 -32.99 -18.33
CA ILE A 727 18.39 -32.14 -18.43
C ILE A 727 18.58 -31.31 -17.15
N ARG A 728 17.51 -30.70 -16.64
CA ARG A 728 17.56 -29.93 -15.38
C ARG A 728 17.87 -30.81 -14.17
N LYS A 729 17.36 -32.05 -14.15
CA LYS A 729 17.66 -33.03 -13.10
C LYS A 729 19.16 -33.26 -13.03
N ASP A 730 19.82 -33.43 -14.16
CA ASP A 730 21.27 -33.68 -14.21
C ASP A 730 22.09 -32.47 -13.76
N ASP A 731 21.60 -31.24 -13.99
CA ASP A 731 22.20 -29.98 -13.51
C ASP A 731 21.82 -29.62 -12.05
N LEU A 732 20.98 -30.40 -11.35
CA LEU A 732 20.39 -29.97 -10.07
C LEU A 732 21.41 -29.63 -8.98
N LYS A 733 22.52 -30.38 -8.87
CA LYS A 733 23.61 -30.04 -7.91
C LYS A 733 24.23 -28.67 -8.16
N LYS A 734 24.38 -28.31 -9.44
CA LYS A 734 24.92 -27.00 -9.83
C LYS A 734 23.98 -25.89 -9.37
N TYR A 735 22.67 -26.05 -9.58
CA TYR A 735 21.68 -25.09 -9.10
C TYR A 735 21.63 -25.01 -7.57
N ALA A 736 21.74 -26.14 -6.88
CA ALA A 736 21.82 -26.18 -5.42
C ALA A 736 23.03 -25.40 -4.89
N SER A 737 24.23 -25.65 -5.44
CA SER A 737 25.46 -24.94 -5.06
C SER A 737 25.38 -23.43 -5.36
N GLU A 738 24.86 -23.04 -6.52
CA GLU A 738 24.69 -21.62 -6.88
C GLU A 738 23.73 -20.92 -5.90
N TYR A 739 22.64 -21.58 -5.54
CA TYR A 739 21.62 -20.99 -4.67
C TYR A 739 22.07 -20.89 -3.21
N VAL A 740 22.65 -21.95 -2.63
CA VAL A 740 23.12 -21.93 -1.23
C VAL A 740 24.22 -20.90 -1.02
N LYS A 741 25.16 -20.76 -1.99
CA LYS A 741 26.16 -19.68 -1.97
C LYS A 741 25.51 -18.30 -2.01
N PHE A 742 24.40 -18.16 -2.73
CA PHE A 742 23.64 -16.92 -2.73
C PHE A 742 22.94 -16.65 -1.39
N LEU A 743 22.33 -17.65 -0.76
CA LEU A 743 21.73 -17.56 0.59
C LEU A 743 22.78 -17.14 1.63
N GLU A 744 23.97 -17.75 1.59
CA GLU A 744 25.04 -17.50 2.57
C GLU A 744 25.75 -16.15 2.42
N ARG A 745 25.50 -15.38 1.34
CA ARG A 745 26.03 -14.00 1.21
C ARG A 745 25.47 -13.05 2.27
N LYS A 746 24.18 -13.20 2.61
CA LYS A 746 23.50 -12.40 3.63
C LYS A 746 22.66 -13.32 4.49
N VAL A 747 23.13 -13.56 5.70
CA VAL A 747 22.51 -14.49 6.65
C VAL A 747 21.67 -13.71 7.66
N MET A 748 20.52 -14.28 8.00
CA MET A 748 19.63 -13.75 9.04
C MET A 748 19.41 -14.85 10.07
N LEU A 749 19.73 -14.56 11.33
CA LEU A 749 19.60 -15.45 12.47
C LEU A 749 18.70 -14.80 13.51
N THR A 750 17.99 -15.63 14.25
CA THR A 750 17.14 -15.21 15.37
C THR A 750 17.45 -16.06 16.60
N GLY A 751 17.43 -15.43 17.77
CA GLY A 751 17.14 -16.08 19.04
C GLY A 751 15.64 -16.39 19.15
N THR A 752 15.12 -16.25 20.36
CA THR A 752 13.75 -16.52 20.77
C THR A 752 13.19 -15.35 21.60
N ASP A 753 11.89 -15.33 21.89
CA ASP A 753 11.25 -14.35 22.77
C ASP A 753 11.57 -14.63 24.26
N LYS A 754 12.72 -15.25 24.51
CA LYS A 754 13.20 -15.66 25.81
C LYS A 754 14.68 -15.37 25.90
N LYS A 755 15.17 -15.25 27.15
CA LYS A 755 16.58 -15.00 27.44
C LYS A 755 17.58 -15.89 26.69
N ASP A 756 18.31 -15.33 25.75
CA ASP A 756 19.29 -16.01 24.92
C ASP A 756 20.70 -15.44 25.08
N LYS A 757 21.69 -16.26 24.75
CA LYS A 757 23.11 -15.88 24.69
C LYS A 757 23.67 -16.17 23.31
N ILE A 758 24.14 -15.12 22.66
CA ILE A 758 24.64 -15.15 21.28
C ILE A 758 26.15 -14.93 21.32
N VAL A 759 26.92 -15.94 20.92
CA VAL A 759 28.38 -15.89 20.89
C VAL A 759 28.86 -15.81 19.44
N VAL A 760 29.59 -14.74 19.10
CA VAL A 760 30.18 -14.50 17.79
C VAL A 760 31.71 -14.54 17.91
N THR A 761 32.32 -15.63 17.46
CA THR A 761 33.76 -15.85 17.58
C THR A 761 34.45 -15.62 16.23
N ARG A 762 35.39 -14.66 16.18
CA ARG A 762 36.21 -14.37 14.99
C ARG A 762 37.39 -15.36 14.92
N LEU A 763 37.31 -16.29 13.97
CA LEU A 763 38.29 -17.36 13.79
C LEU A 763 39.38 -16.96 12.77
N PRO A 764 40.52 -17.68 12.73
CA PRO A 764 41.50 -17.57 11.66
C PRO A 764 40.89 -17.77 10.26
N ASN A 765 41.66 -17.50 9.20
CA ASN A 765 41.25 -17.72 7.81
C ASN A 765 40.00 -16.93 7.36
N ASN A 766 39.70 -15.79 8.01
CA ASN A 766 38.55 -14.94 7.70
C ASN A 766 37.21 -15.68 7.90
N GLU A 767 37.13 -16.51 8.94
CA GLU A 767 35.93 -17.23 9.34
C GLU A 767 35.26 -16.59 10.56
N THR A 768 33.97 -16.86 10.75
CA THR A 768 33.22 -16.41 11.93
C THR A 768 32.26 -17.50 12.35
N GLU A 769 32.40 -17.96 13.58
CA GLU A 769 31.47 -18.90 14.21
C GLU A 769 30.39 -18.10 14.94
N VAL A 770 29.13 -18.52 14.79
CA VAL A 770 28.00 -17.99 15.55
C VAL A 770 27.35 -19.13 16.31
N LYS A 771 27.24 -18.99 17.63
CA LYS A 771 26.52 -19.90 18.51
C LYS A 771 25.37 -19.17 19.19
N ILE A 772 24.22 -19.82 19.27
CA ILE A 772 23.02 -19.32 19.96
C ILE A 772 22.68 -20.33 21.05
N TYR A 773 22.63 -19.84 22.28
CA TYR A 773 22.31 -20.61 23.46
C TYR A 773 21.03 -20.09 24.11
N ARG A 774 20.19 -21.00 24.58
CA ARG A 774 19.09 -20.68 25.47
C ARG A 774 19.58 -20.60 26.91
N LEU A 775 19.33 -19.48 27.59
CA LEU A 775 19.66 -19.32 29.01
C LEU A 775 18.50 -19.79 29.90
N LYS A 776 18.69 -20.92 30.59
CA LYS A 776 17.78 -21.44 31.61
C LYS A 776 18.31 -21.09 33.01
N LYS A 777 17.48 -21.23 34.05
CA LYS A 777 17.81 -20.83 35.43
C LYS A 777 19.14 -21.38 35.97
N SER A 778 19.59 -22.53 35.48
CA SER A 778 20.80 -23.22 35.97
C SER A 778 21.66 -23.85 34.87
N SER A 779 21.37 -23.59 33.59
CA SER A 779 22.10 -24.20 32.47
C SER A 779 21.98 -23.37 31.19
N GLU A 780 22.96 -23.51 30.30
CA GLU A 780 22.91 -23.02 28.91
C GLU A 780 22.65 -24.21 27.98
N GLU A 781 21.69 -24.10 27.05
CA GLU A 781 21.39 -25.14 26.05
C GLU A 781 21.78 -24.62 24.67
N LEU A 782 22.59 -25.38 23.91
CA LEU A 782 23.04 -24.97 22.58
C LEU A 782 21.96 -25.26 21.54
N GLU A 783 21.44 -24.21 20.90
CA GLU A 783 20.40 -24.35 19.87
C GLU A 783 20.94 -24.38 18.44
N SER A 784 21.98 -23.60 18.18
CA SER A 784 22.55 -23.45 16.84
C SER A 784 24.04 -23.14 16.94
N SER A 785 24.84 -23.74 16.05
CA SER A 785 26.26 -23.45 15.88
C SER A 785 26.64 -23.58 14.41
N LYS A 786 27.12 -22.49 13.79
CA LYS A 786 27.55 -22.51 12.38
C LYS A 786 28.76 -21.62 12.15
N ILE A 787 29.68 -22.10 11.30
CA ILE A 787 30.86 -21.36 10.85
C ILE A 787 30.57 -20.77 9.47
N TYR A 788 30.83 -19.47 9.30
CA TYR A 788 30.66 -18.73 8.05
C TYR A 788 32.01 -18.29 7.50
N SER A 789 32.24 -18.54 6.21
CA SER A 789 33.45 -18.09 5.51
C SER A 789 33.28 -16.68 4.95
N GLY A 790 34.24 -15.78 5.19
CA GLY A 790 34.22 -14.42 4.64
C GLY A 790 34.47 -14.35 3.13
N LYS A 791 34.84 -15.49 2.50
CA LYS A 791 34.87 -15.61 1.03
C LYS A 791 33.46 -15.47 0.45
N GLU A 792 32.48 -16.15 1.05
CA GLU A 792 31.09 -16.18 0.58
C GLU A 792 30.21 -15.17 1.35
N THR A 793 30.26 -15.21 2.68
CA THR A 793 29.41 -14.38 3.54
C THR A 793 29.91 -12.94 3.61
N LYS A 794 29.00 -11.99 3.37
CA LYS A 794 29.28 -10.55 3.43
C LYS A 794 28.65 -9.90 4.66
N GLU A 795 27.49 -10.38 5.09
CA GLU A 795 26.76 -9.81 6.20
C GLU A 795 25.94 -10.85 6.97
N ILE A 796 25.93 -10.76 8.30
CA ILE A 796 25.08 -11.56 9.20
C ILE A 796 24.25 -10.59 10.04
N TRP A 797 22.94 -10.78 10.08
CA TRP A 797 22.01 -10.08 10.96
C TRP A 797 21.56 -11.05 12.05
N ILE A 798 21.73 -10.69 13.31
CA ILE A 798 21.36 -11.53 14.45
C ILE A 798 20.39 -10.74 15.32
N TYR A 799 19.15 -11.20 15.39
CA TYR A 799 18.09 -10.64 16.23
C TYR A 799 17.95 -11.49 17.48
N ALA A 800 18.09 -10.92 18.68
CA ALA A 800 17.84 -11.67 19.91
C ALA A 800 16.35 -11.74 20.26
N LEU A 801 15.59 -10.68 19.92
CA LEU A 801 14.12 -10.55 19.95
C LEU A 801 13.59 -9.91 21.24
N SER A 802 13.37 -10.68 22.30
CA SER A 802 12.72 -10.25 23.55
C SER A 802 13.40 -10.91 24.77
N ASP A 803 13.16 -10.37 25.97
CA ASP A 803 13.82 -10.74 27.24
C ASP A 803 15.28 -10.23 27.35
N ASP A 804 15.92 -10.45 28.49
CA ASP A 804 17.22 -9.84 28.81
C ASP A 804 18.42 -10.61 28.18
N ASP A 805 18.69 -10.39 26.89
CA ASP A 805 19.65 -11.18 26.12
C ASP A 805 21.14 -10.80 26.34
N GLU A 806 22.04 -11.74 26.07
CA GLU A 806 23.49 -11.56 26.18
C GLU A 806 24.21 -11.78 24.85
N PHE A 807 24.94 -10.76 24.37
CA PHE A 807 25.82 -10.86 23.21
C PHE A 807 27.28 -10.92 23.64
N VAL A 808 28.00 -11.94 23.19
CA VAL A 808 29.45 -12.07 23.37
C VAL A 808 30.13 -12.06 22.01
N VAL A 809 31.00 -11.09 21.75
CA VAL A 809 31.79 -11.02 20.51
C VAL A 809 33.27 -11.13 20.84
N GLU A 810 33.91 -12.19 20.34
CA GLU A 810 35.25 -12.58 20.76
C GLU A 810 36.16 -13.08 19.62
N GLY A 811 37.38 -13.49 19.97
CA GLY A 811 38.43 -13.92 19.04
C GLY A 811 39.37 -12.79 18.62
N GLN A 812 40.63 -13.12 18.33
CA GLN A 812 41.68 -12.13 18.00
C GLN A 812 41.84 -11.89 16.49
N SER A 813 41.23 -12.74 15.64
CA SER A 813 41.38 -12.64 14.19
C SER A 813 40.54 -11.53 13.57
N LYS A 814 40.98 -11.03 12.41
CA LYS A 814 40.22 -10.06 11.61
C LYS A 814 39.25 -10.81 10.69
N SER A 815 38.01 -10.32 10.59
CA SER A 815 37.01 -10.82 9.65
C SER A 815 36.48 -9.70 8.75
N SER A 816 36.28 -10.03 7.48
CA SER A 816 35.60 -9.19 6.47
C SER A 816 34.07 -9.25 6.60
N ILE A 817 33.52 -10.24 7.33
CA ILE A 817 32.09 -10.41 7.52
C ILE A 817 31.56 -9.31 8.44
N LYS A 818 30.61 -8.53 7.93
CA LYS A 818 29.88 -7.55 8.75
C LYS A 818 28.84 -8.26 9.61
N VAL A 819 28.87 -8.03 10.91
CA VAL A 819 27.88 -8.59 11.86
C VAL A 819 27.03 -7.46 12.42
N ARG A 820 25.73 -7.66 12.43
CA ARG A 820 24.75 -6.77 13.06
C ARG A 820 24.08 -7.52 14.21
N LEU A 821 24.19 -6.96 15.40
CA LEU A 821 23.48 -7.43 16.58
C LEU A 821 22.29 -6.51 16.79
N LEU A 822 21.12 -7.11 17.01
CA LEU A 822 19.89 -6.41 17.38
C LEU A 822 19.38 -7.05 18.67
N GLY A 823 19.33 -6.26 19.75
CA GLY A 823 18.89 -6.71 21.07
C GLY A 823 17.41 -7.03 21.10
N GLY A 824 16.60 -6.09 21.56
CA GLY A 824 15.17 -6.33 21.67
C GLY A 824 14.46 -5.23 22.43
N LEU A 825 13.24 -5.48 22.89
CA LEU A 825 12.50 -4.49 23.68
C LEU A 825 12.93 -4.45 25.17
N ASP A 826 13.83 -5.32 25.62
CA ASP A 826 14.18 -5.54 27.03
C ASP A 826 15.63 -5.15 27.35
N GLU A 827 16.21 -5.62 28.46
CA GLU A 827 17.55 -5.18 28.87
C GLU A 827 18.66 -6.07 28.29
N ASP A 828 19.30 -5.58 27.23
CA ASP A 828 20.36 -6.32 26.56
C ASP A 828 21.77 -6.06 27.13
N LYS A 829 22.59 -7.11 27.18
CA LYS A 829 24.01 -7.05 27.58
C LYS A 829 24.93 -7.34 26.40
N TYR A 830 25.92 -6.48 26.18
CA TYR A 830 26.90 -6.60 25.10
C TYR A 830 28.32 -6.68 25.65
N ILE A 831 29.00 -7.81 25.45
CA ILE A 831 30.40 -8.06 25.82
C ILE A 831 31.23 -8.20 24.54
N VAL A 832 31.99 -7.16 24.18
CA VAL A 832 32.70 -7.13 22.89
C VAL A 832 34.20 -7.04 23.09
N SER A 833 34.94 -8.13 22.89
CA SER A 833 36.42 -8.06 22.82
C SER A 833 36.94 -7.81 21.40
N ASN A 834 36.12 -8.05 20.35
CA ASN A 834 36.47 -7.77 18.95
C ASN A 834 35.36 -7.02 18.18
N ALA A 835 35.56 -5.71 18.02
CA ALA A 835 34.59 -4.83 17.36
C ALA A 835 34.71 -4.75 15.82
N LYS A 836 35.59 -5.53 15.18
CA LYS A 836 35.86 -5.37 13.75
C LYS A 836 34.61 -5.72 12.91
N ASN A 837 34.20 -4.78 12.05
CA ASN A 837 33.01 -4.90 11.21
C ASN A 837 31.72 -5.24 12.00
N LEU A 838 31.66 -4.84 13.27
CA LEU A 838 30.51 -5.03 14.14
C LEU A 838 29.64 -3.78 14.18
N LYS A 839 28.32 -3.97 14.06
CA LYS A 839 27.31 -2.94 14.32
C LYS A 839 26.30 -3.45 15.34
N ILE A 840 25.91 -2.60 16.27
CA ILE A 840 24.90 -2.90 17.28
C ILE A 840 23.74 -1.92 17.07
N TYR A 841 22.52 -2.47 17.02
CA TYR A 841 21.26 -1.73 16.92
C TYR A 841 20.40 -2.09 18.12
N ASP A 842 19.83 -1.08 18.77
CA ASP A 842 18.94 -1.31 19.91
C ASP A 842 17.99 -0.14 20.13
N TYR A 843 16.99 -0.31 20.99
CA TYR A 843 16.05 0.72 21.37
C TYR A 843 16.71 1.79 22.23
N LYS A 844 16.52 3.05 21.85
CA LYS A 844 17.02 4.21 22.61
C LYS A 844 16.30 4.37 23.95
N SER A 845 15.02 4.01 23.99
CA SER A 845 14.16 4.12 25.17
C SER A 845 14.34 2.99 26.20
N LYS A 846 15.19 2.00 25.91
CA LYS A 846 15.44 0.82 26.77
C LYS A 846 16.85 0.85 27.37
N LYS A 847 17.05 0.09 28.45
CA LYS A 847 18.34 0.02 29.12
C LYS A 847 19.26 -0.95 28.37
N ASN A 848 20.49 -0.50 28.12
CA ASN A 848 21.47 -1.20 27.30
C ASN A 848 22.81 -1.27 28.04
N ASN A 849 23.32 -2.47 28.31
CA ASN A 849 24.53 -2.67 29.10
C ASN A 849 25.72 -3.01 28.19
N PHE A 850 26.64 -2.06 27.99
CA PHE A 850 27.82 -2.25 27.12
C PHE A 850 29.11 -2.48 27.94
N GLU A 851 29.60 -3.71 27.97
CA GLU A 851 30.90 -4.08 28.52
C GLU A 851 31.95 -4.17 27.39
N ASN A 852 33.00 -3.36 27.48
CA ASN A 852 34.14 -3.36 26.55
C ASN A 852 33.81 -3.15 25.06
N LYS A 853 32.72 -2.44 24.70
CA LYS A 853 32.27 -2.23 23.28
C LYS A 853 33.34 -1.85 22.23
N GLY A 854 34.53 -1.41 22.66
CA GLY A 854 35.64 -1.04 21.79
C GLY A 854 35.21 0.00 20.77
N ASN A 855 35.60 -0.24 19.51
CA ASN A 855 35.26 0.61 18.36
C ASN A 855 33.99 0.13 17.62
N ALA A 856 33.09 -0.63 18.27
CA ALA A 856 31.87 -1.08 17.63
C ALA A 856 30.95 0.11 17.35
N SER A 857 30.30 0.12 16.18
CA SER A 857 29.33 1.15 15.82
C SER A 857 27.99 0.82 16.48
N VAL A 858 27.59 1.62 17.47
CA VAL A 858 26.32 1.48 18.20
C VAL A 858 25.32 2.50 17.66
N THR A 859 24.11 2.05 17.31
CA THR A 859 22.99 2.90 16.87
C THR A 859 21.79 2.61 17.75
N LEU A 860 21.53 3.49 18.73
CA LEU A 860 20.32 3.45 19.55
C LEU A 860 19.23 4.29 18.90
N THR A 861 18.09 3.68 18.56
CA THR A 861 16.97 4.34 17.88
C THR A 861 15.65 3.73 18.32
N ASP A 862 14.58 4.51 18.42
CA ASP A 862 13.22 3.98 18.62
C ASP A 862 12.47 3.82 17.29
N ASP A 863 13.20 3.84 16.16
CA ASP A 863 12.65 3.56 14.83
C ASP A 863 12.19 2.10 14.77
N TYR A 864 10.87 1.90 14.72
CA TYR A 864 10.26 0.59 14.84
C TYR A 864 10.72 -0.35 13.72
N ASP A 865 10.79 0.11 12.47
CA ASP A 865 11.16 -0.71 11.31
C ASP A 865 12.64 -1.13 11.34
N VAL A 866 13.50 -0.35 12.00
CA VAL A 866 14.92 -0.67 12.17
C VAL A 866 15.09 -1.84 13.12
N ASN A 867 14.45 -1.79 14.29
CA ASN A 867 14.65 -2.76 15.38
C ASN A 867 13.76 -3.99 15.25
N GLN A 868 12.56 -3.87 14.67
CA GLN A 868 11.61 -4.96 14.57
C GLN A 868 12.14 -6.09 13.66
N TYR A 869 12.05 -7.32 14.15
CA TYR A 869 12.26 -8.51 13.33
C TYR A 869 11.16 -8.64 12.28
N ASN A 870 11.58 -8.77 11.02
CA ASN A 870 10.70 -9.06 9.89
C ASN A 870 11.44 -9.95 8.90
N TYR A 871 10.99 -11.22 8.79
CA TYR A 871 11.61 -12.19 7.89
C TYR A 871 11.58 -11.78 6.42
N LYS A 872 10.64 -10.93 6.00
CA LYS A 872 10.48 -10.41 4.62
C LYS A 872 11.41 -9.23 4.29
N LYS A 873 12.21 -8.75 5.25
CA LYS A 873 13.11 -7.58 5.11
C LYS A 873 14.28 -7.79 4.13
N PRO A 874 14.93 -8.97 4.03
CA PRO A 874 15.99 -9.20 3.05
C PRO A 874 15.46 -9.09 1.60
N LYS A 875 16.01 -8.16 0.82
CA LYS A 875 15.66 -7.95 -0.60
C LYS A 875 16.90 -7.91 -1.49
N TYR A 876 16.72 -8.19 -2.78
CA TYR A 876 17.79 -8.17 -3.78
C TYR A 876 18.14 -6.73 -4.19
N ASN A 877 19.41 -6.50 -4.47
CA ASN A 877 19.79 -5.36 -5.30
C ASN A 877 19.29 -5.59 -6.74
N SER A 878 18.84 -4.53 -7.39
CA SER A 878 18.21 -4.61 -8.70
C SER A 878 18.66 -3.49 -9.62
N THR A 879 18.67 -3.79 -10.92
CA THR A 879 18.97 -2.82 -11.99
C THR A 879 17.84 -2.86 -13.00
N LEU A 880 17.36 -1.68 -13.42
CA LEU A 880 16.38 -1.49 -14.48
C LEU A 880 16.93 -0.47 -15.48
N VAL A 881 16.91 -0.80 -16.77
CA VAL A 881 17.29 0.14 -17.84
C VAL A 881 16.11 0.26 -18.81
N MET A 882 15.60 1.49 -18.97
CA MET A 882 14.43 1.79 -19.79
C MET A 882 14.77 2.86 -20.83
N PRO A 883 14.17 2.82 -22.03
CA PRO A 883 14.27 3.92 -22.99
C PRO A 883 13.53 5.17 -22.47
N ASN A 884 13.96 6.36 -22.90
CA ASN A 884 13.37 7.65 -22.58
C ASN A 884 13.10 8.45 -23.86
N LEU A 885 11.83 8.67 -24.21
CA LEU A 885 11.41 9.30 -25.47
C LEU A 885 10.51 10.51 -25.20
N GLY A 886 10.62 11.57 -26.00
CA GLY A 886 9.81 12.78 -25.83
C GLY A 886 9.81 13.69 -27.06
N PHE A 887 8.85 14.62 -27.14
CA PHE A 887 8.77 15.64 -28.19
C PHE A 887 8.36 17.01 -27.64
N ASN A 888 9.06 18.08 -28.06
CA ASN A 888 8.60 19.45 -27.88
C ASN A 888 9.12 20.38 -29.01
N PRO A 889 8.51 21.56 -29.23
CA PRO A 889 8.89 22.45 -30.33
C PRO A 889 10.35 22.95 -30.32
N ASP A 890 11.00 22.99 -29.15
CA ASP A 890 12.34 23.54 -28.99
C ASP A 890 13.42 22.44 -29.17
N ASP A 891 13.17 21.23 -28.63
CA ASP A 891 14.07 20.07 -28.70
C ASP A 891 13.82 19.13 -29.89
N ALA A 892 12.69 19.30 -30.59
CA ALA A 892 12.12 18.30 -31.51
C ALA A 892 11.97 16.94 -30.82
N LEU A 893 12.53 15.85 -31.38
CA LEU A 893 12.49 14.52 -30.76
C LEU A 893 13.66 14.33 -29.80
N SER A 894 13.39 13.85 -28.58
CA SER A 894 14.42 13.44 -27.62
C SER A 894 14.47 11.91 -27.52
N PHE A 895 15.66 11.33 -27.67
CA PHE A 895 15.91 9.89 -27.48
C PHE A 895 16.95 9.69 -26.38
N GLY A 896 16.68 8.81 -25.43
CA GLY A 896 17.56 8.58 -24.31
C GLY A 896 17.34 7.26 -23.60
N VAL A 897 18.10 7.05 -22.53
CA VAL A 897 17.99 5.89 -21.63
C VAL A 897 18.02 6.36 -20.18
N VAL A 898 17.26 5.67 -19.33
CA VAL A 898 17.32 5.81 -17.87
C VAL A 898 17.73 4.47 -17.26
N GLY A 899 18.90 4.43 -16.64
CA GLY A 899 19.36 3.31 -15.82
C GLY A 899 19.10 3.60 -14.35
N THR A 900 18.40 2.71 -13.66
CA THR A 900 18.15 2.78 -12.20
C THR A 900 18.79 1.57 -11.54
N TYR A 901 19.59 1.79 -10.50
CA TYR A 901 20.18 0.75 -9.64
C TYR A 901 19.74 0.96 -8.19
N ILE A 902 19.09 -0.05 -7.60
CA ILE A 902 18.58 -0.04 -6.23
C ILE A 902 19.42 -0.98 -5.38
N VAL A 903 19.86 -0.49 -4.22
CA VAL A 903 20.59 -1.24 -3.21
C VAL A 903 19.71 -1.45 -1.98
N ASN A 904 19.57 -2.71 -1.56
CA ASN A 904 18.78 -3.13 -0.40
C ASN A 904 19.67 -3.76 0.68
N ASN A 905 20.09 -2.94 1.65
CA ASN A 905 20.85 -3.35 2.84
C ASN A 905 19.91 -3.44 4.06
N PHE A 906 20.45 -3.36 5.27
CA PHE A 906 19.69 -3.51 6.52
C PHE A 906 18.68 -2.39 6.77
N VAL A 907 19.11 -1.11 6.76
CA VAL A 907 18.21 0.04 6.88
C VAL A 907 17.64 0.37 5.50
N GLN A 908 16.32 0.22 5.32
CA GLN A 908 15.59 0.46 4.08
C GLN A 908 14.40 1.37 4.38
N ASN A 909 14.15 2.43 3.59
CA ASN A 909 12.81 3.02 3.55
C ASN A 909 12.60 3.92 2.29
N PRO A 910 12.19 3.39 1.12
CA PRO A 910 11.91 1.98 0.79
C PRO A 910 13.14 1.18 0.32
N PHE A 911 14.29 1.83 0.14
CA PHE A 911 15.57 1.22 -0.24
C PHE A 911 16.71 1.80 0.60
N SER A 912 17.90 1.22 0.55
CA SER A 912 19.09 1.77 1.23
C SER A 912 19.86 2.76 0.38
N GLN A 913 19.87 2.55 -0.94
CA GLN A 913 20.44 3.49 -1.92
C GLN A 913 19.68 3.36 -3.24
N LYS A 914 19.50 4.47 -3.95
CA LYS A 914 19.00 4.48 -5.33
C LYS A 914 19.90 5.36 -6.17
N HIS A 915 20.36 4.81 -7.28
CA HIS A 915 21.17 5.48 -8.27
C HIS A 915 20.38 5.55 -9.58
N GLN A 916 20.28 6.72 -10.17
CA GLN A 916 19.64 6.91 -11.46
C GLN A 916 20.58 7.66 -12.39
N ILE A 917 20.81 7.11 -13.58
CA ILE A 917 21.59 7.74 -14.65
C ILE A 917 20.62 7.97 -15.82
N LYS A 918 20.56 9.20 -16.29
CA LYS A 918 19.77 9.61 -17.46
C LYS A 918 20.72 10.11 -18.54
N ALA A 919 20.57 9.59 -19.75
CA ALA A 919 21.32 10.06 -20.92
C ALA A 919 20.34 10.38 -22.04
N ASN A 920 20.32 11.62 -22.54
CA ASN A 920 19.43 12.07 -23.61
C ASN A 920 20.19 12.70 -24.77
N TYR A 921 19.64 12.54 -25.96
CA TYR A 921 20.00 13.24 -27.18
C TYR A 921 18.79 13.96 -27.75
N PHE A 922 18.95 15.22 -28.15
CA PHE A 922 17.87 16.08 -28.67
C PHE A 922 18.10 16.35 -30.15
N THR A 923 17.21 15.88 -31.03
CA THR A 923 17.42 15.97 -32.49
C THR A 923 17.33 17.40 -33.01
N GLY A 924 16.51 18.25 -32.40
CA GLY A 924 16.31 19.62 -32.84
C GLY A 924 17.56 20.48 -32.68
N THR A 925 18.38 20.19 -31.67
CA THR A 925 19.58 20.97 -31.33
C THR A 925 20.88 20.21 -31.59
N LYS A 926 20.81 18.88 -31.74
CA LYS A 926 21.95 17.95 -31.72
C LYS A 926 22.70 18.00 -30.38
N GLY A 927 22.02 18.43 -29.32
CA GLY A 927 22.53 18.47 -27.95
C GLY A 927 22.41 17.12 -27.23
N TYR A 928 23.23 16.95 -26.19
CA TYR A 928 23.10 15.81 -25.27
C TYR A 928 23.12 16.26 -23.81
N GLU A 929 22.47 15.47 -22.96
CA GLU A 929 22.40 15.64 -21.51
C GLU A 929 22.78 14.32 -20.84
N LEU A 930 23.67 14.38 -19.85
CA LEU A 930 23.91 13.33 -18.89
C LEU A 930 23.54 13.83 -17.50
N ALA A 931 22.68 13.10 -16.79
CA ALA A 931 22.29 13.42 -15.43
C ALA A 931 22.44 12.19 -14.53
N TYR A 932 22.87 12.42 -13.30
CA TYR A 932 22.95 11.40 -12.26
C TYR A 932 22.25 11.88 -10.99
N GLN A 933 21.49 10.99 -10.37
CA GLN A 933 20.87 11.20 -9.07
C GLN A 933 21.18 10.01 -8.16
N GLY A 934 21.74 10.31 -6.98
CA GLY A 934 21.93 9.38 -5.87
C GLY A 934 21.05 9.75 -4.69
N ILE A 935 20.34 8.78 -4.13
CA ILE A 935 19.50 8.92 -2.93
C ILE A 935 19.97 7.91 -1.89
N PHE A 936 20.28 8.37 -0.67
CA PHE A 936 20.84 7.55 0.41
C PHE A 936 20.05 7.74 1.72
N PRO A 937 19.00 6.93 1.96
CA PRO A 937 18.18 6.95 3.18
C PRO A 937 18.89 6.41 4.43
N GLN A 938 20.06 6.95 4.75
CA GLN A 938 20.95 6.45 5.82
C GLN A 938 20.76 7.16 7.17
N LEU A 939 19.91 8.19 7.24
CA LEU A 939 19.64 8.93 8.47
C LEU A 939 18.27 8.52 9.04
N THR A 940 18.06 8.76 10.34
CA THR A 940 16.81 8.41 11.04
C THR A 940 15.77 9.52 10.92
N GLY A 941 14.50 9.19 11.22
CA GLY A 941 13.43 10.20 11.33
C GLY A 941 12.99 10.83 10.00
N GLY A 942 13.23 10.15 8.88
CA GLY A 942 12.85 10.62 7.54
C GLY A 942 13.91 11.47 6.83
N TRP A 943 15.06 11.70 7.46
CA TRP A 943 16.19 12.39 6.84
C TRP A 943 16.97 11.49 5.88
N PHE A 944 17.53 12.04 4.81
CA PHE A 944 18.36 11.31 3.85
C PHE A 944 19.31 12.22 3.08
N TYR A 945 20.45 11.67 2.64
CA TYR A 945 21.35 12.38 1.75
C TYR A 945 20.91 12.22 0.29
N GLY A 946 21.06 13.28 -0.48
CA GLY A 946 20.86 13.28 -1.92
C GLY A 946 22.10 13.82 -2.63
N PHE A 947 22.26 13.43 -3.88
CA PHE A 947 23.37 13.87 -4.72
C PHE A 947 22.88 13.97 -6.15
N ASP A 948 22.93 15.17 -6.72
CA ASP A 948 22.56 15.42 -8.11
C ASP A 948 23.81 15.88 -8.89
N ALA A 949 24.03 15.36 -10.09
CA ALA A 949 25.06 15.83 -11.01
C ALA A 949 24.51 15.91 -12.44
N ARG A 950 24.93 16.92 -13.21
CA ARG A 950 24.43 17.15 -14.57
C ARG A 950 25.54 17.69 -15.47
N VAL A 951 25.57 17.19 -16.70
CA VAL A 951 26.45 17.68 -17.77
C VAL A 951 25.66 17.83 -19.05
N THR A 952 25.82 18.97 -19.73
CA THR A 952 25.24 19.20 -21.06
C THR A 952 26.32 19.46 -22.11
N SER A 953 25.98 19.22 -23.37
CA SER A 953 26.83 19.61 -24.49
C SER A 953 26.71 21.10 -24.81
N SER A 954 27.64 21.63 -25.62
CA SER A 954 27.56 23.01 -26.14
C SER A 954 26.35 23.27 -27.04
N HIS A 955 25.61 22.23 -27.43
CA HIS A 955 24.43 22.33 -28.28
C HIS A 955 23.13 22.29 -27.46
N TYR A 956 23.20 22.13 -26.13
CA TYR A 956 22.03 22.28 -25.27
C TYR A 956 21.58 23.75 -25.27
N ILE A 957 20.27 23.99 -25.30
CA ILE A 957 19.73 25.35 -25.48
C ILE A 957 18.92 25.85 -24.28
N ARG A 958 18.92 27.16 -24.10
CA ARG A 958 17.97 27.95 -23.32
C ARG A 958 17.37 29.03 -24.22
N ASN A 959 16.16 29.50 -23.97
CA ASN A 959 15.59 30.61 -24.76
C ASN A 959 15.88 31.95 -24.10
N PHE A 960 16.17 32.99 -24.88
CA PHE A 960 16.38 34.36 -24.40
C PHE A 960 15.81 35.37 -25.40
N TYR A 961 14.79 36.12 -24.97
CA TYR A 961 14.06 37.11 -25.78
C TYR A 961 14.40 38.56 -25.37
N GLY A 962 15.41 38.74 -24.51
CA GLY A 962 15.73 40.04 -23.89
C GLY A 962 15.16 40.18 -22.47
N ILE A 963 15.61 41.22 -21.78
CA ILE A 963 15.19 41.56 -20.41
C ILE A 963 14.06 42.58 -20.46
N GLY A 964 12.96 42.34 -19.75
CA GLY A 964 11.81 43.24 -19.68
C GLY A 964 10.48 42.53 -19.80
N ASN A 965 9.43 43.17 -19.29
CA ASN A 965 8.06 42.68 -19.37
C ASN A 965 7.44 42.91 -20.76
N GLU A 966 7.96 43.85 -21.56
CA GLU A 966 7.42 44.19 -22.88
C GLU A 966 8.30 43.72 -24.06
N THR A 967 9.20 42.77 -23.82
CA THR A 967 10.03 42.18 -24.89
C THR A 967 9.16 41.54 -25.98
N VAL A 968 9.56 41.68 -27.23
CA VAL A 968 8.85 41.15 -28.41
C VAL A 968 9.42 39.80 -28.85
N ASN A 969 8.58 38.95 -29.46
CA ASN A 969 9.01 37.67 -30.00
C ASN A 969 9.49 37.85 -31.44
N LEU A 970 10.80 37.89 -31.63
CA LEU A 970 11.44 38.14 -32.93
C LEU A 970 11.61 36.88 -33.79
N ASN A 971 11.15 35.71 -33.34
CA ASN A 971 11.38 34.46 -34.06
C ASN A 971 10.60 34.34 -35.37
N GLU A 972 9.47 35.03 -35.52
CA GLU A 972 8.73 35.04 -36.80
C GLU A 972 9.49 35.79 -37.90
N GLU A 973 10.19 36.86 -37.53
CA GLU A 973 10.95 37.72 -38.45
C GLU A 973 12.34 37.14 -38.77
N PHE A 974 13.06 36.65 -37.75
CA PHE A 974 14.47 36.23 -37.88
C PHE A 974 14.68 34.70 -37.79
N GLY A 975 13.59 33.93 -37.71
CA GLY A 975 13.58 32.48 -37.70
C GLY A 975 13.51 31.85 -36.29
N ASN A 976 12.94 30.64 -36.22
CA ASN A 976 12.59 29.92 -34.98
C ASN A 976 13.73 29.68 -33.99
N ARG A 977 14.98 29.82 -34.43
CA ARG A 977 16.17 29.59 -33.62
C ARG A 977 16.81 30.87 -33.12
N PHE A 978 16.38 32.04 -33.58
CA PHE A 978 17.03 33.32 -33.32
C PHE A 978 17.22 33.60 -31.81
N THR A 979 16.22 33.25 -30.99
CA THR A 979 16.26 33.47 -29.53
C THR A 979 16.86 32.31 -28.72
N ASN A 980 17.29 31.20 -29.35
CA ASN A 980 17.94 30.13 -28.60
C ASN A 980 19.42 30.45 -28.33
N VAL A 981 19.80 30.28 -27.07
CA VAL A 981 21.14 30.44 -26.51
C VAL A 981 21.73 29.07 -26.21
N ARG A 982 22.91 28.80 -26.76
CA ARG A 982 23.68 27.58 -26.46
C ARG A 982 24.36 27.69 -25.11
N ALA A 983 24.16 26.68 -24.26
CA ALA A 983 24.64 26.66 -22.89
C ALA A 983 25.27 25.30 -22.54
N LYS A 984 26.58 25.33 -22.27
CA LYS A 984 27.31 24.18 -21.72
C LYS A 984 27.34 24.29 -20.20
N GLU A 985 26.83 23.27 -19.52
CA GLU A 985 26.65 23.25 -18.07
C GLU A 985 27.34 22.02 -17.48
N PHE A 986 28.07 22.22 -16.38
CA PHE A 986 28.41 21.18 -15.41
C PHE A 986 27.83 21.63 -14.06
N ALA A 987 26.99 20.82 -13.44
CA ALA A 987 26.42 21.10 -12.14
C ALA A 987 26.59 19.91 -11.20
N PHE A 988 26.85 20.22 -9.93
CA PHE A 988 27.05 19.28 -8.85
C PHE A 988 26.31 19.79 -7.61
N SER A 989 25.48 18.94 -6.99
CA SER A 989 24.63 19.37 -5.88
C SER A 989 24.41 18.27 -4.82
N PRO A 990 25.25 18.20 -3.78
CA PRO A 990 24.96 17.37 -2.61
C PRO A 990 23.85 18.02 -1.78
N SER A 991 23.04 17.19 -1.13
CA SER A 991 21.89 17.65 -0.36
C SER A 991 21.61 16.81 0.87
N ILE A 992 20.98 17.43 1.86
CA ILE A 992 20.27 16.76 2.94
C ILE A 992 18.78 17.04 2.78
N ASN A 993 17.97 16.01 2.90
CA ASN A 993 16.55 16.03 2.60
C ASN A 993 15.79 15.38 3.75
N TRP A 994 14.54 15.76 3.94
CA TRP A 994 13.63 15.15 4.89
C TRP A 994 12.27 14.97 4.24
N ASN A 995 11.61 13.83 4.47
CA ASN A 995 10.28 13.56 3.94
C ASN A 995 9.39 12.89 5.00
N LYS A 996 8.21 13.44 5.26
CA LYS A 996 7.17 12.86 6.12
C LYS A 996 5.80 13.47 5.79
N ASN A 997 4.74 12.66 5.74
CA ASN A 997 3.33 13.11 5.66
C ASN A 997 3.09 14.24 4.62
N ALA A 998 3.33 13.95 3.33
CA ALA A 998 3.20 14.89 2.22
C ALA A 998 4.18 16.09 2.22
N SER A 999 5.04 16.21 3.22
CA SER A 999 6.03 17.28 3.37
C SER A 999 7.42 16.83 2.98
N THR A 1000 8.12 17.60 2.15
CA THR A 1000 9.52 17.40 1.77
C THR A 1000 10.32 18.66 2.04
N PHE A 1001 11.32 18.57 2.91
CA PHE A 1001 12.35 19.60 3.08
C PHE A 1001 13.63 19.19 2.35
N SER A 1002 14.34 20.15 1.76
CA SER A 1002 15.62 19.90 1.09
C SER A 1002 16.55 21.10 1.26
N ALA A 1003 17.76 20.85 1.74
CA ALA A 1003 18.86 21.80 1.75
C ALA A 1003 19.98 21.26 0.84
N LYS A 1004 20.31 22.02 -0.21
CA LYS A 1004 21.30 21.63 -1.23
C LYS A 1004 22.43 22.65 -1.26
N LEU A 1005 23.66 22.17 -1.41
CA LEU A 1005 24.76 23.02 -1.87
C LEU A 1005 24.87 22.83 -3.38
N LYS A 1006 25.29 23.86 -4.11
CA LYS A 1006 25.40 23.84 -5.57
C LYS A 1006 26.75 24.39 -5.99
N TYR A 1007 27.44 23.65 -6.85
CA TYR A 1007 28.54 24.13 -7.67
C TYR A 1007 28.14 24.00 -9.14
N GLU A 1008 28.30 25.06 -9.91
CA GLU A 1008 27.91 25.11 -11.32
C GLU A 1008 28.99 25.82 -12.14
N VAL A 1009 29.37 25.21 -13.26
CA VAL A 1009 30.15 25.85 -14.31
C VAL A 1009 29.25 26.02 -15.51
N LEU A 1010 29.03 27.26 -15.93
CA LEU A 1010 28.16 27.59 -17.06
C LEU A 1010 28.93 28.42 -18.08
N LYS A 1011 28.89 27.98 -19.34
CA LYS A 1011 29.39 28.74 -20.48
C LYS A 1011 28.27 28.96 -21.49
N ILE A 1012 28.07 30.22 -21.84
CA ILE A 1012 27.18 30.64 -22.92
C ILE A 1012 28.00 30.84 -24.19
N ASP A 1013 27.60 30.23 -25.30
CA ASP A 1013 28.31 30.39 -26.57
C ASP A 1013 27.77 31.60 -27.36
N LYS A 1014 28.67 32.50 -27.78
CA LYS A 1014 28.36 33.59 -28.74
C LYS A 1014 28.14 32.98 -30.13
N THR A 1015 26.90 32.58 -30.40
CA THR A 1015 26.52 31.92 -31.65
C THR A 1015 26.04 32.97 -32.66
N ALA A 1016 26.64 33.00 -33.86
CA ALA A 1016 26.24 33.91 -34.93
C ALA A 1016 24.75 33.75 -35.29
N ASP A 1017 24.15 34.83 -35.81
CA ASP A 1017 22.74 34.89 -36.21
C ASP A 1017 21.76 34.58 -35.07
N ARG A 1018 22.13 34.92 -33.83
CA ARG A 1018 21.27 34.81 -32.65
C ARG A 1018 21.05 36.17 -32.01
N TYR A 1019 19.89 36.34 -31.38
CA TYR A 1019 19.55 37.54 -30.63
C TYR A 1019 20.62 37.92 -29.62
N ILE A 1020 21.16 36.93 -28.89
CA ILE A 1020 22.20 37.16 -27.89
C ILE A 1020 23.54 37.63 -28.47
N SER A 1021 23.79 37.40 -29.77
CA SER A 1021 25.03 37.82 -30.44
C SER A 1021 25.02 39.27 -30.95
N LEU A 1022 23.84 39.91 -30.96
CA LEU A 1022 23.71 41.29 -31.39
C LEU A 1022 24.42 42.26 -30.42
N PRO A 1023 25.04 43.35 -30.93
CA PRO A 1023 25.68 44.35 -30.09
C PRO A 1023 24.73 44.93 -29.04
N ASN A 1024 25.24 45.12 -27.81
CA ASN A 1024 24.52 45.72 -26.67
C ASN A 1024 23.29 44.97 -26.14
N VAL A 1025 23.00 43.75 -26.61
CA VAL A 1025 21.91 42.92 -26.06
C VAL A 1025 22.29 42.30 -24.70
N VAL A 1026 23.54 41.84 -24.57
CA VAL A 1026 24.14 41.37 -23.32
C VAL A 1026 25.56 41.92 -23.20
N ASN A 1027 26.10 41.97 -21.99
CA ASN A 1027 27.52 42.26 -21.80
C ASN A 1027 28.36 41.08 -22.30
N ASP A 1028 29.40 41.32 -23.11
CA ASP A 1028 30.24 40.26 -23.68
C ASP A 1028 30.91 39.35 -22.61
N ASP A 1029 31.04 39.81 -21.36
CA ASP A 1029 31.46 39.00 -20.21
C ASP A 1029 30.60 37.74 -20.00
N VAL A 1030 29.33 37.72 -20.43
CA VAL A 1030 28.45 36.53 -20.28
C VAL A 1030 28.91 35.33 -21.10
N PHE A 1031 29.74 35.53 -22.14
CA PHE A 1031 30.24 34.45 -22.99
C PHE A 1031 31.48 33.74 -22.42
N GLN A 1032 32.06 34.29 -21.36
CA GLN A 1032 33.12 33.61 -20.61
C GLN A 1032 32.53 32.45 -19.81
N SER A 1033 33.35 31.43 -19.57
CA SER A 1033 32.99 30.35 -18.65
C SER A 1033 32.95 30.92 -17.24
N LYS A 1034 31.81 30.80 -16.55
CA LYS A 1034 31.63 31.30 -15.19
C LYS A 1034 31.40 30.16 -14.22
N GLN A 1035 32.01 30.29 -13.03
CA GLN A 1035 31.84 29.35 -11.93
C GLN A 1035 30.98 29.96 -10.85
N PHE A 1036 30.01 29.17 -10.35
CA PHE A 1036 29.06 29.59 -9.35
C PHE A 1036 29.06 28.62 -8.17
N GLY A 1037 28.98 29.17 -6.97
CA GLY A 1037 28.73 28.45 -5.73
C GLY A 1037 27.43 28.95 -5.12
N GLY A 1038 26.63 28.06 -4.53
CA GLY A 1038 25.35 28.45 -3.95
C GLY A 1038 24.78 27.43 -2.98
N ALA A 1039 23.68 27.83 -2.36
CA ALA A 1039 22.89 27.01 -1.45
C ALA A 1039 21.39 27.23 -1.71
N ASP A 1040 20.64 26.14 -1.75
CA ASP A 1040 19.18 26.14 -1.92
C ASP A 1040 18.56 25.53 -0.66
N VAL A 1041 17.55 26.18 -0.08
CA VAL A 1041 16.71 25.60 0.97
C VAL A 1041 15.27 25.61 0.47
N SER A 1042 14.59 24.47 0.53
CA SER A 1042 13.20 24.35 0.06
C SER A 1042 12.34 23.50 0.98
N PHE A 1043 11.06 23.84 1.02
CA PHE A 1043 10.00 23.08 1.67
C PHE A 1043 8.86 22.92 0.65
N ASN A 1044 8.41 21.69 0.42
CA ASN A 1044 7.31 21.37 -0.49
C ASN A 1044 6.28 20.53 0.27
N TYR A 1045 5.02 20.88 0.12
CA TYR A 1045 3.87 20.17 0.66
C TYR A 1045 2.91 19.86 -0.47
N GLU A 1046 2.63 18.57 -0.70
CA GLU A 1046 1.74 18.11 -1.78
C GLU A 1046 0.81 17.02 -1.27
N ASN A 1047 -0.45 17.39 -1.02
CA ASN A 1047 -1.49 16.46 -0.61
C ASN A 1047 -2.59 16.42 -1.67
N TYR A 1048 -2.76 15.25 -2.31
CA TYR A 1048 -3.78 15.04 -3.34
C TYR A 1048 -4.56 13.77 -3.03
N ASP A 1049 -5.85 13.80 -3.34
CA ASP A 1049 -6.67 12.61 -3.23
C ASP A 1049 -6.25 11.52 -4.24
N ASN A 1050 -5.84 11.89 -5.44
CA ASN A 1050 -5.27 10.95 -6.41
C ASN A 1050 -4.10 11.63 -7.13
N LYS A 1051 -2.98 10.94 -7.32
CA LYS A 1051 -1.78 11.54 -7.94
C LYS A 1051 -1.92 11.78 -9.44
N ALA A 1052 -2.61 10.90 -10.16
CA ALA A 1052 -2.71 10.98 -11.61
C ALA A 1052 -3.95 11.75 -12.09
N ASN A 1053 -5.07 11.65 -11.36
CA ASN A 1053 -6.29 12.40 -11.62
C ASN A 1053 -6.84 13.04 -10.33
N PRO A 1054 -6.14 14.05 -9.76
CA PRO A 1054 -6.58 14.71 -8.53
C PRO A 1054 -7.93 15.40 -8.70
N LYS A 1055 -8.83 15.21 -7.74
CA LYS A 1055 -10.15 15.88 -7.60
C LYS A 1055 -10.26 16.71 -6.32
N LEU A 1056 -9.36 16.52 -5.37
CA LEU A 1056 -9.20 17.31 -4.16
C LEU A 1056 -7.71 17.38 -3.77
N GLY A 1057 -7.18 18.55 -3.43
CA GLY A 1057 -5.81 18.64 -2.93
C GLY A 1057 -5.25 20.05 -2.75
N MET A 1058 -4.06 20.11 -2.16
CA MET A 1058 -3.33 21.32 -1.85
C MET A 1058 -1.86 21.16 -2.20
N LYS A 1059 -1.28 22.23 -2.74
CA LYS A 1059 0.15 22.37 -2.96
C LYS A 1059 0.67 23.64 -2.30
N PHE A 1060 1.77 23.53 -1.59
CA PHE A 1060 2.49 24.68 -1.05
C PHE A 1060 3.99 24.45 -1.19
N ASP A 1061 4.72 25.41 -1.75
CA ASP A 1061 6.16 25.33 -1.89
C ASP A 1061 6.83 26.64 -1.52
N ILE A 1062 7.95 26.57 -0.80
CA ILE A 1062 8.84 27.70 -0.53
C ILE A 1062 10.25 27.28 -0.94
N LYS A 1063 10.98 28.20 -1.57
CA LYS A 1063 12.41 28.01 -1.89
C LYS A 1063 13.19 29.30 -1.68
N ALA A 1064 14.27 29.23 -0.93
CA ALA A 1064 15.29 30.27 -0.84
C ALA A 1064 16.56 29.78 -1.54
N VAL A 1065 17.21 30.65 -2.31
CA VAL A 1065 18.46 30.34 -3.02
C VAL A 1065 19.45 31.46 -2.74
N TYR A 1066 20.68 31.11 -2.40
CA TYR A 1066 21.82 32.01 -2.40
C TYR A 1066 22.82 31.53 -3.46
N ASN A 1067 23.39 32.45 -4.22
CA ASN A 1067 24.33 32.13 -5.28
C ASN A 1067 25.35 33.26 -5.43
N MET A 1068 26.61 32.88 -5.67
CA MET A 1068 27.72 33.78 -5.93
C MET A 1068 28.53 33.28 -7.12
N ASN A 1069 29.11 34.22 -7.87
CA ASN A 1069 30.20 33.90 -8.78
C ASN A 1069 31.49 33.67 -7.96
N LEU A 1070 32.19 32.56 -8.22
CA LEU A 1070 33.38 32.16 -7.46
C LEU A 1070 34.67 32.85 -7.91
N GLU A 1071 34.65 33.45 -9.10
CA GLU A 1071 35.77 34.23 -9.64
C GLU A 1071 35.63 35.72 -9.27
N ASN A 1072 34.39 36.21 -9.08
CA ASN A 1072 34.08 37.53 -8.57
C ASN A 1072 32.94 37.47 -7.54
N THR A 1073 33.30 37.40 -6.26
CA THR A 1073 32.36 37.21 -5.15
C THR A 1073 31.43 38.40 -4.90
N ASP A 1074 31.75 39.59 -5.43
CA ASP A 1074 30.85 40.74 -5.37
C ASP A 1074 29.61 40.53 -6.24
N LYS A 1075 29.71 39.66 -7.27
CA LYS A 1075 28.56 39.19 -8.04
C LYS A 1075 27.86 38.05 -7.30
N GLN A 1076 26.98 38.44 -6.37
CA GLN A 1076 26.12 37.54 -5.61
C GLN A 1076 24.67 38.00 -5.59
N TYR A 1077 23.75 37.05 -5.38
CA TYR A 1077 22.33 37.32 -5.21
C TYR A 1077 21.66 36.27 -4.32
N THR A 1078 20.50 36.66 -3.80
CA THR A 1078 19.57 35.75 -3.11
C THR A 1078 18.25 35.75 -3.85
N SER A 1079 17.55 34.62 -3.91
CA SER A 1079 16.18 34.54 -4.43
C SER A 1079 15.26 33.92 -3.40
N PHE A 1080 14.01 34.38 -3.37
CA PHE A 1080 12.94 33.76 -2.59
C PHE A 1080 11.76 33.47 -3.51
N GLU A 1081 11.25 32.24 -3.44
CA GLU A 1081 10.11 31.75 -4.20
C GLU A 1081 9.07 31.18 -3.23
N THR A 1082 7.79 31.44 -3.49
CA THR A 1082 6.68 30.80 -2.77
C THR A 1082 5.51 30.55 -3.69
N GLY A 1083 4.87 29.39 -3.53
CA GLY A 1083 3.72 28.95 -4.31
C GLY A 1083 2.64 28.34 -3.44
N LEU A 1084 1.38 28.59 -3.80
CA LEU A 1084 0.19 28.02 -3.16
C LEU A 1084 -0.83 27.65 -4.22
N GLY A 1085 -1.37 26.43 -4.12
CA GLY A 1085 -2.42 25.95 -5.00
C GLY A 1085 -3.43 25.07 -4.30
N PHE A 1086 -4.64 25.11 -4.84
CA PHE A 1086 -5.79 24.35 -4.40
C PHE A 1086 -6.44 23.66 -5.58
N LEU A 1087 -6.97 22.48 -5.31
CA LEU A 1087 -7.76 21.70 -6.24
C LEU A 1087 -8.99 21.20 -5.50
N HIS A 1088 -10.18 21.46 -6.03
CA HIS A 1088 -11.45 21.12 -5.38
C HIS A 1088 -12.54 20.82 -6.41
N TYR A 1089 -13.28 19.74 -6.19
CA TYR A 1089 -14.45 19.40 -7.00
C TYR A 1089 -15.61 20.38 -6.74
N LEU A 1090 -16.30 20.82 -7.78
CA LEU A 1090 -17.42 21.77 -7.68
C LEU A 1090 -18.79 21.08 -7.74
N THR A 1091 -18.82 19.77 -7.97
CA THR A 1091 -20.04 18.99 -8.20
C THR A 1091 -20.07 17.77 -7.27
N THR A 1092 -21.26 17.34 -6.84
CA THR A 1092 -21.43 16.19 -5.95
C THR A 1092 -20.94 14.87 -6.56
N ASN A 1093 -21.01 14.73 -7.89
CA ASN A 1093 -20.45 13.60 -8.64
C ASN A 1093 -18.93 13.72 -8.89
N LYS A 1094 -18.31 14.80 -8.44
CA LYS A 1094 -16.87 15.11 -8.56
C LYS A 1094 -16.33 15.15 -9.99
N ARG A 1095 -17.16 15.39 -11.00
CA ARG A 1095 -16.72 15.44 -12.41
C ARG A 1095 -16.18 16.80 -12.83
N LEU A 1096 -16.73 17.87 -12.26
CA LEU A 1096 -16.24 19.23 -12.47
C LEU A 1096 -15.28 19.61 -11.35
N VAL A 1097 -14.04 19.96 -11.68
CA VAL A 1097 -12.96 20.26 -10.74
C VAL A 1097 -12.34 21.59 -11.09
N TRP A 1098 -12.20 22.45 -10.08
CA TRP A 1098 -11.43 23.67 -10.16
C TRP A 1098 -10.01 23.42 -9.61
N SER A 1099 -9.00 23.94 -10.30
CA SER A 1099 -7.60 23.86 -9.91
C SER A 1099 -6.96 25.22 -10.13
N SER A 1100 -6.30 25.78 -9.12
CA SER A 1100 -5.57 27.04 -9.22
C SER A 1100 -4.24 26.94 -8.50
N TYR A 1101 -3.18 27.50 -9.10
CA TYR A 1101 -1.85 27.59 -8.50
C TYR A 1101 -1.27 28.97 -8.79
N ALA A 1102 -0.78 29.65 -7.74
CA ALA A 1102 -0.12 30.93 -7.85
C ALA A 1102 1.29 30.83 -7.27
N LYS A 1103 2.26 31.45 -7.93
CA LYS A 1103 3.66 31.45 -7.49
C LYS A 1103 4.31 32.81 -7.74
N ALA A 1104 5.13 33.23 -6.77
CA ALA A 1104 5.92 34.45 -6.83
C ALA A 1104 7.41 34.12 -6.68
N LYS A 1105 8.25 34.95 -7.30
CA LYS A 1105 9.71 34.91 -7.17
C LYS A 1105 10.26 36.33 -7.03
N TRP A 1106 11.14 36.52 -6.07
CA TRP A 1106 11.90 37.76 -5.88
C TRP A 1106 13.40 37.49 -5.94
N LEU A 1107 14.12 38.38 -6.60
CA LEU A 1107 15.58 38.34 -6.70
C LEU A 1107 16.17 39.56 -5.98
N PHE A 1108 16.97 39.32 -4.95
CA PHE A 1108 17.60 40.33 -4.10
C PHE A 1108 19.07 40.53 -4.51
N GLY A 1109 19.53 41.78 -4.49
CA GLY A 1109 20.83 42.16 -5.06
C GLY A 1109 20.76 42.42 -6.57
N ASN A 1110 21.91 42.69 -7.19
CA ASN A 1110 22.06 42.94 -8.63
C ASN A 1110 23.23 42.14 -9.24
N GLY A 1111 23.89 41.26 -8.48
CA GLY A 1111 25.05 40.48 -8.91
C GLY A 1111 24.71 39.20 -9.65
N TYR A 1112 23.58 39.16 -10.37
CA TYR A 1112 23.10 37.99 -11.12
C TYR A 1112 23.29 38.18 -12.63
N GLU A 1113 23.35 37.08 -13.35
CA GLU A 1113 23.39 37.05 -14.82
C GLU A 1113 21.99 36.83 -15.41
N PHE A 1114 21.77 37.14 -16.68
CA PHE A 1114 20.42 37.05 -17.28
C PHE A 1114 19.80 35.65 -17.14
N TYR A 1115 20.61 34.58 -17.24
CA TYR A 1115 20.18 33.19 -17.11
C TYR A 1115 19.87 32.75 -15.66
N GLN A 1116 20.04 33.64 -14.68
CA GLN A 1116 19.69 33.48 -13.27
C GLN A 1116 18.47 34.32 -12.86
N MET A 1117 17.97 35.18 -13.76
CA MET A 1117 16.80 36.02 -13.52
C MET A 1117 15.50 35.21 -13.39
N SER A 1118 14.45 35.86 -12.89
CA SER A 1118 13.10 35.30 -12.89
C SER A 1118 12.56 35.24 -14.32
N THR A 1119 11.97 34.11 -14.70
CA THR A 1119 11.38 33.91 -16.03
C THR A 1119 9.90 33.53 -15.95
N LEU A 1120 9.17 33.85 -17.02
CA LEU A 1120 7.81 33.36 -17.26
C LEU A 1120 7.65 32.83 -18.69
N GLY A 1121 6.84 31.77 -18.84
CA GLY A 1121 6.47 31.13 -20.11
C GLY A 1121 6.95 29.67 -20.15
N GLY A 1122 6.11 28.76 -20.66
CA GLY A 1122 6.40 27.33 -20.68
C GLY A 1122 5.18 26.44 -20.41
N ASN A 1123 5.37 25.27 -19.81
CA ASN A 1123 4.26 24.31 -19.55
C ASN A 1123 3.50 24.55 -18.24
N ASN A 1124 4.10 25.24 -17.28
CA ASN A 1124 3.63 25.28 -15.89
C ASN A 1124 3.19 26.67 -15.41
N ASP A 1125 3.34 27.71 -16.24
CA ASP A 1125 2.99 29.09 -15.95
C ASP A 1125 2.16 29.71 -17.10
N LEU A 1126 2.69 30.66 -17.86
CA LEU A 1126 2.03 31.27 -19.01
C LEU A 1126 2.04 30.30 -20.22
N ARG A 1127 1.09 29.35 -20.26
CA ARG A 1127 1.11 28.19 -21.16
C ARG A 1127 1.06 28.51 -22.65
N GLY A 1128 0.50 29.66 -23.01
CA GLY A 1128 0.45 30.14 -24.39
C GLY A 1128 1.78 30.71 -24.90
N PHE A 1129 2.75 30.98 -24.02
CA PHE A 1129 4.04 31.56 -24.37
C PHE A 1129 5.15 30.50 -24.42
N ARG A 1130 6.23 30.79 -25.16
CA ARG A 1130 7.42 29.93 -25.26
C ARG A 1130 8.15 29.85 -23.91
N PHE A 1131 9.00 28.83 -23.74
CA PHE A 1131 9.84 28.72 -22.53
C PHE A 1131 10.69 29.97 -22.34
N ASN A 1132 10.77 30.48 -21.10
CA ASN A 1132 11.53 31.67 -20.71
C ASN A 1132 11.21 32.90 -21.59
N ARG A 1133 9.94 33.15 -21.89
CA ARG A 1133 9.55 34.23 -22.79
C ARG A 1133 9.81 35.63 -22.23
N PHE A 1134 9.60 35.82 -20.93
CA PHE A 1134 9.80 37.10 -20.25
C PHE A 1134 10.84 36.95 -19.16
N TYR A 1135 11.77 37.91 -19.07
CA TYR A 1135 12.85 37.94 -18.09
C TYR A 1135 12.71 39.18 -17.21
N GLY A 1136 12.74 39.00 -15.89
CA GLY A 1136 12.81 40.12 -14.96
C GLY A 1136 13.40 39.79 -13.60
N LYS A 1137 13.64 40.82 -12.81
CA LYS A 1137 14.15 40.68 -11.44
C LYS A 1137 13.16 39.91 -10.58
N ASN A 1138 11.88 40.30 -10.60
CA ASN A 1138 10.81 39.60 -9.88
C ASN A 1138 9.80 39.02 -10.87
N SER A 1139 9.08 37.96 -10.48
CA SER A 1139 7.96 37.43 -11.25
C SER A 1139 6.81 36.95 -10.37
N PHE A 1140 5.63 36.92 -10.96
CA PHE A 1140 4.42 36.34 -10.39
C PHE A 1140 3.62 35.71 -11.52
N PHE A 1141 3.03 34.56 -11.26
CA PHE A 1141 2.02 33.99 -12.12
C PHE A 1141 0.94 33.27 -11.34
N GLN A 1142 -0.22 33.13 -11.97
CA GLN A 1142 -1.32 32.30 -11.56
C GLN A 1142 -1.82 31.50 -12.77
N THR A 1143 -2.00 30.19 -12.58
CA THR A 1143 -2.66 29.30 -13.54
C THR A 1143 -3.96 28.80 -12.92
N THR A 1144 -5.04 28.77 -13.69
CA THR A 1144 -6.33 28.24 -13.24
C THR A 1144 -6.96 27.38 -14.33
N ASP A 1145 -7.41 26.18 -13.95
CA ASP A 1145 -8.09 25.23 -14.81
C ASP A 1145 -9.48 24.88 -14.25
N LEU A 1146 -10.45 24.79 -15.14
CA LEU A 1146 -11.72 24.11 -14.92
C LEU A 1146 -11.70 22.81 -15.71
N LYS A 1147 -11.62 21.68 -15.01
CA LYS A 1147 -11.49 20.33 -15.58
C LYS A 1147 -12.83 19.63 -15.50
N TYR A 1148 -13.24 18.99 -16.60
CA TYR A 1148 -14.45 18.18 -16.68
C TYR A 1148 -14.12 16.76 -17.11
N GLU A 1149 -14.36 15.80 -16.22
CA GLU A 1149 -14.29 14.38 -16.53
C GLU A 1149 -15.54 13.96 -17.30
N VAL A 1150 -15.36 13.58 -18.56
CA VAL A 1150 -16.46 13.19 -19.46
C VAL A 1150 -16.90 11.76 -19.16
N GLY A 1151 -15.93 10.85 -19.01
CA GLY A 1151 -16.24 9.46 -18.73
C GLY A 1151 -15.02 8.55 -18.71
N LYS A 1152 -15.32 7.25 -18.82
CA LYS A 1152 -14.33 6.17 -18.81
C LYS A 1152 -14.47 5.30 -20.06
N ILE A 1153 -13.36 4.83 -20.61
CA ILE A 1153 -13.28 3.82 -21.67
C ILE A 1153 -12.85 2.52 -21.00
N LYS A 1154 -13.74 1.51 -21.02
CA LYS A 1154 -13.50 0.21 -20.40
C LYS A 1154 -12.79 -0.79 -21.33
N ASN A 1155 -12.87 -0.61 -22.66
CA ASN A 1155 -12.36 -1.58 -23.65
C ASN A 1155 -10.89 -1.35 -24.09
N SER A 1156 -10.04 -0.84 -23.20
CA SER A 1156 -8.61 -0.54 -23.44
C SER A 1156 -7.70 -1.38 -22.53
N ILE A 1157 -6.40 -1.46 -22.85
CA ILE A 1157 -5.40 -2.25 -22.10
C ILE A 1157 -5.44 -1.96 -20.59
N LEU A 1158 -5.70 -0.70 -20.25
CA LEU A 1158 -6.07 -0.25 -18.92
C LEU A 1158 -7.32 0.62 -19.07
N PRO A 1159 -8.30 0.61 -18.14
CA PRO A 1159 -9.42 1.53 -18.12
C PRO A 1159 -8.92 2.98 -18.18
N LEU A 1160 -9.40 3.72 -19.17
CA LEU A 1160 -8.98 5.09 -19.39
C LEU A 1160 -10.07 6.03 -18.90
N SER A 1161 -9.74 6.95 -18.01
CA SER A 1161 -10.58 8.11 -17.73
C SER A 1161 -10.18 9.21 -18.71
N TYR A 1162 -11.15 9.95 -19.25
CA TYR A 1162 -10.86 11.05 -20.17
C TYR A 1162 -11.72 12.27 -19.87
N GLY A 1163 -11.20 13.42 -20.24
CA GLY A 1163 -11.89 14.66 -20.05
C GLY A 1163 -11.26 15.82 -20.80
N PHE A 1164 -11.90 16.97 -20.62
CA PHE A 1164 -11.42 18.23 -21.17
C PHE A 1164 -11.13 19.19 -20.03
N PHE A 1165 -10.33 20.20 -20.31
CA PHE A 1165 -10.16 21.33 -19.42
C PHE A 1165 -10.10 22.63 -20.20
N GLY A 1166 -10.64 23.68 -19.60
CA GLY A 1166 -10.41 25.06 -20.01
C GLY A 1166 -9.52 25.74 -18.98
N GLY A 1167 -8.54 26.52 -19.43
CA GLY A 1167 -7.57 27.16 -18.56
C GLY A 1167 -7.33 28.63 -18.88
N PHE A 1168 -6.95 29.39 -17.86
CA PHE A 1168 -6.55 30.77 -17.94
C PHE A 1168 -5.28 30.99 -17.09
N ASP A 1169 -4.30 31.65 -17.68
CA ASP A 1169 -3.04 31.98 -17.03
C ASP A 1169 -2.87 33.49 -17.02
N LEU A 1170 -2.28 33.99 -15.94
CA LEU A 1170 -1.94 35.40 -15.74
C LEU A 1170 -0.52 35.47 -15.18
N GLY A 1171 0.30 36.39 -15.68
CA GLY A 1171 1.67 36.49 -15.21
C GLY A 1171 2.34 37.79 -15.61
N ARG A 1172 3.36 38.15 -14.84
CA ARG A 1172 4.15 39.36 -15.06
C ARG A 1172 5.56 39.24 -14.48
N VAL A 1173 6.51 39.88 -15.15
CA VAL A 1173 7.86 40.14 -14.61
C VAL A 1173 8.04 41.62 -14.31
N TRP A 1174 8.98 41.95 -13.41
CA TRP A 1174 9.31 43.33 -13.06
C TRP A 1174 10.83 43.55 -13.05
N ASN A 1175 11.26 44.70 -13.58
CA ASN A 1175 12.64 45.19 -13.45
C ASN A 1175 12.70 46.59 -12.81
N PRO A 1176 13.83 46.98 -12.17
CA PRO A 1176 14.04 48.35 -11.71
C PRO A 1176 13.90 49.36 -12.85
N ASN A 1177 13.28 50.50 -12.58
CA ASN A 1177 13.09 51.62 -13.52
C ASN A 1177 12.26 51.27 -14.78
N GLU A 1178 11.48 50.18 -14.74
CA GLU A 1178 10.56 49.82 -15.82
C GLU A 1178 9.22 50.58 -15.70
N SER A 1179 8.76 51.17 -16.81
CA SER A 1179 7.45 51.83 -16.92
C SER A 1179 6.45 50.96 -17.69
N SER A 1180 6.24 49.73 -17.24
CA SER A 1180 5.21 48.83 -17.80
C SER A 1180 4.08 48.65 -16.80
N ASN A 1181 2.83 48.59 -17.26
CA ASN A 1181 1.68 48.12 -16.47
C ASN A 1181 1.07 46.82 -17.04
N LYS A 1182 1.73 46.22 -18.03
CA LYS A 1182 1.21 45.09 -18.79
C LYS A 1182 1.20 43.82 -17.95
N TRP A 1183 0.06 43.15 -17.91
CA TRP A 1183 -0.06 41.77 -17.46
C TRP A 1183 -0.21 40.88 -18.68
N HIS A 1184 0.54 39.78 -18.71
CA HIS A 1184 0.42 38.80 -19.78
C HIS A 1184 -0.59 37.74 -19.38
N ASN A 1185 -1.41 37.33 -20.33
CA ASN A 1185 -2.37 36.28 -20.12
C ASN A 1185 -2.34 35.29 -21.29
N SER A 1186 -2.65 34.04 -20.97
CA SER A 1186 -2.97 33.03 -21.97
C SER A 1186 -4.25 32.32 -21.58
N TYR A 1187 -5.00 31.88 -22.58
CA TYR A 1187 -6.20 31.09 -22.38
C TYR A 1187 -6.24 29.97 -23.39
N GLY A 1188 -6.86 28.87 -23.01
CA GLY A 1188 -6.85 27.69 -23.84
C GLY A 1188 -7.58 26.55 -23.20
N GLY A 1189 -7.33 25.38 -23.74
CA GLY A 1189 -7.88 24.16 -23.21
C GLY A 1189 -7.16 22.96 -23.75
N GLY A 1190 -7.56 21.81 -23.24
CA GLY A 1190 -6.96 20.56 -23.66
C GLY A 1190 -7.84 19.38 -23.35
N PHE A 1191 -7.32 18.25 -23.80
CA PHE A 1191 -7.85 16.93 -23.55
C PHE A 1191 -6.82 16.15 -22.74
N TRP A 1192 -7.31 15.40 -21.76
CA TRP A 1192 -6.50 14.49 -20.97
C TRP A 1192 -7.09 13.09 -21.00
N LEU A 1193 -6.20 12.12 -20.91
CA LEU A 1193 -6.50 10.69 -20.89
C LEU A 1193 -5.61 10.02 -19.84
N ASN A 1194 -6.22 9.41 -18.82
CA ASN A 1194 -5.54 8.83 -17.67
C ASN A 1194 -5.86 7.34 -17.57
N ALA A 1195 -4.84 6.49 -17.58
CA ALA A 1195 -4.92 5.04 -17.48
C ALA A 1195 -4.69 4.56 -16.04
N VAL A 1196 -5.78 4.44 -15.26
CA VAL A 1196 -5.80 3.97 -13.86
C VAL A 1196 -4.54 4.33 -13.07
N ASP A 1197 -4.24 5.62 -13.04
CA ASP A 1197 -3.12 6.24 -12.35
C ASP A 1197 -1.69 5.94 -12.81
N ALA A 1198 -1.50 5.09 -13.84
CA ALA A 1198 -0.17 4.69 -14.30
C ALA A 1198 0.36 5.53 -15.47
N ILE A 1199 -0.50 5.94 -16.41
CA ILE A 1199 -0.13 6.70 -17.62
C ILE A 1199 -1.10 7.86 -17.79
N SER A 1200 -0.58 9.05 -18.05
CA SER A 1200 -1.34 10.25 -18.43
C SER A 1200 -0.88 10.73 -19.80
N LEU A 1201 -1.85 10.96 -20.69
CA LEU A 1201 -1.64 11.70 -21.93
C LEU A 1201 -2.37 13.03 -21.77
N ASN A 1202 -1.66 14.12 -22.02
CA ASN A 1202 -2.20 15.46 -22.00
C ASN A 1202 -1.88 16.14 -23.33
N ALA A 1203 -2.91 16.61 -24.02
CA ALA A 1203 -2.80 17.43 -25.21
C ALA A 1203 -3.49 18.76 -24.94
N SER A 1204 -2.80 19.88 -25.14
CA SER A 1204 -3.33 21.21 -24.83
C SER A 1204 -2.92 22.24 -25.86
N TYR A 1205 -3.80 23.20 -26.09
CA TYR A 1205 -3.57 24.36 -26.94
C TYR A 1205 -3.94 25.63 -26.19
N PHE A 1206 -2.95 26.52 -26.02
CA PHE A 1206 -3.13 27.82 -25.38
C PHE A 1206 -2.78 28.94 -26.35
N ASN A 1207 -3.65 29.94 -26.43
CA ASN A 1207 -3.45 31.14 -27.22
C ASN A 1207 -2.95 32.28 -26.33
N SER A 1208 -2.10 33.13 -26.90
CA SER A 1208 -1.54 34.32 -26.26
C SER A 1208 -1.32 35.42 -27.31
N SER A 1209 -0.67 36.53 -26.92
CA SER A 1209 -0.23 37.55 -27.87
C SER A 1209 0.85 37.05 -28.84
N ASP A 1210 1.55 35.96 -28.51
CA ASP A 1210 2.55 35.30 -29.36
C ASP A 1210 1.93 34.20 -30.24
N GLY A 1211 0.59 34.15 -30.31
CA GLY A 1211 -0.16 33.12 -31.01
C GLY A 1211 -0.39 31.85 -30.18
N GLY A 1212 -0.66 30.75 -30.88
CA GLY A 1212 -1.08 29.47 -30.31
C GLY A 1212 0.05 28.48 -30.10
N ARG A 1213 0.01 27.76 -28.96
CA ARG A 1213 1.01 26.76 -28.58
C ARG A 1213 0.37 25.41 -28.29
N LEU A 1214 0.70 24.41 -29.11
CA LEU A 1214 0.33 23.00 -28.90
C LEU A 1214 1.38 22.28 -28.06
N VAL A 1215 0.94 21.61 -26.99
CA VAL A 1215 1.78 20.75 -26.15
C VAL A 1215 1.12 19.38 -26.06
N ILE A 1216 1.88 18.33 -26.37
CA ILE A 1216 1.49 16.93 -26.19
C ILE A 1216 2.53 16.29 -25.28
N GLY A 1217 2.07 15.76 -24.14
CA GLY A 1217 2.90 15.03 -23.20
C GLY A 1217 2.29 13.67 -22.91
N ILE A 1218 3.12 12.63 -22.91
CA ILE A 1218 2.80 11.32 -22.35
C ILE A 1218 3.74 11.13 -21.16
N GLY A 1219 3.17 10.97 -19.97
CA GLY A 1219 3.92 10.71 -18.74
C GLY A 1219 3.36 9.47 -18.05
N GLY A 1220 4.20 8.74 -17.32
CA GLY A 1220 3.75 7.65 -16.47
C GLY A 1220 4.44 7.67 -15.12
N THR A 1221 3.77 7.10 -14.12
CA THR A 1221 4.37 6.81 -12.81
C THR A 1221 4.69 5.32 -12.80
N PHE A 1222 5.98 4.97 -12.95
CA PHE A 1222 6.47 3.59 -12.83
C PHE A 1222 7.58 3.52 -11.78
#